data_AF-A0A2V8WKX9-F1
#
_entry.id   AF-A0A2V8WKX9-F1
#
_cell.length_a   1.000
_cell.length_b   1.000
_cell.length_c   1.000
_cell.angle_alpha   90.00
_cell.angle_beta   90.00
_cell.angle_gamma   90.00
#
_symmetry.space_group_name_H-M   'P 1'
#
loop_
_entity.id
_entity.type
_entity.pdbx_description
1 polymer ?
#
loop_
_entity_poly.entity_id
_entity_poly.type
_entity_poly.pdbx_seq_one_letter_code
_entity_poly.pdbx_strand_id
1 'polypeptide(L)'
;MQTAGGAGGFEPMEGRRVRSLLLISVAIFFLMAHSARSQNRGTSAKKSAAKASTAASRNAAKKLSPGASAWVESTLRKMAVDEKIGQLLFTTYHGSFTSTDAAAYQQILHDVNDLHVGGFINITHGSPLGIVKSQAYPTAVLNNQLQSKSKLPLLIGADFERGTAMRLDEGTSFPTAMALAAGGDSKDAYTMGKITALESRAVGVHWIYAPDADVNNNPGNPIINTRSFGEDPARVSEFVSAFVRGVEENGGLATAKHFPGHGDTAADSHIDLPVIRADRARLNTLELVPFRAAISSGASSIMTGHLNVPSLEPDPNTPATLSQNILTGLLRDEMGYQGLIVTDAMDMGGITVRYAPGEAAVRAIVAGIDVLLMSPVPDAAFEALQAAVKSGRISKARLDASVRRILQAKARLGLHANRLVDVNALNQKFASVAWQKEAQEISDRGVTLLRDTPHRLPLDATKPSRALLLAFYADPEPYPGEDLERELRTRFDSLTTLRADTRFVNAGILKLPPPDSYDVAILALFVRVSDRKGNVDVPAEQAALAEQLYKTGKPIITVGFGSPYLIEKFPQAETWLAAFGISDVAQISVARALFGQIPVRGHLPVTIPGVNLKAGFEMELAANPMAVQPMDAREEKQLRPAFGVIEKAISEKAFPGATLAVGYRGKVSVHAFGKLSYDAKAAAANPNTMYDIASLTKVVATTTLVAKLVEGDFAVPLDLDAKIERYLPEWASGPNAEWRHRVTVRHLLTHTSGLPAFKEYWRTKNSRVTAKRSTGKQDTLARIFAEPLEYEPGTKEIYSDLGIILMAEIVERLTGRTLDDLAKSAIFSPLGMKDTMYRPPKKLWPQIAPTEIDNQLRHRLVQGEVHDENAFAIGGVSGHAGIFSTAPDLAAFCQMLLNGGVYAHQRILRRATIAHFTTPQQLSGGTRTLGWAVPTEGGSSGHYFSAHSFGHTGFTGTSIWIDPDRQLFVVLLTNRVHPTRENTKIQKVRVELHDAVMQALGFATATAR
;
A
#
# COMPACT_ATOMS: atom_id res chain seq x y z
N MET A 1 -18.77 32.08 -42.56
CA MET A 1 -17.79 32.46 -43.60
C MET A 1 -16.63 31.46 -43.53
N GLN A 2 -16.52 30.60 -44.56
CA GLN A 2 -15.33 29.93 -45.14
C GLN A 2 -14.03 29.89 -44.30
N THR A 3 -13.29 28.78 -44.12
CA THR A 3 -12.84 27.66 -44.99
C THR A 3 -12.27 26.55 -44.07
N ALA A 4 -12.56 25.25 -44.24
CA ALA A 4 -12.05 24.23 -45.19
C ALA A 4 -10.68 23.60 -44.86
N GLY A 5 -10.70 22.28 -44.60
CA GLY A 5 -9.84 21.28 -45.27
C GLY A 5 -8.51 20.87 -44.61
N GLY A 6 -8.36 19.58 -44.30
CA GLY A 6 -7.06 18.97 -44.01
C GLY A 6 -7.13 17.53 -43.52
N ALA A 7 -7.45 16.59 -44.42
CA ALA A 7 -7.32 15.16 -44.19
C ALA A 7 -5.84 14.73 -44.22
N GLY A 8 -5.44 13.85 -43.30
CA GLY A 8 -4.13 13.20 -43.31
C GLY A 8 -4.22 11.86 -42.60
N GLY A 9 -4.32 10.79 -43.39
CA GLY A 9 -4.31 9.41 -42.91
C GLY A 9 -2.93 8.97 -42.43
N PHE A 10 -2.91 8.05 -41.47
CA PHE A 10 -1.75 7.25 -41.14
C PHE A 10 -2.17 5.79 -40.95
N GLU A 11 -1.67 4.93 -41.84
CA GLU A 11 -1.69 3.47 -41.73
C GLU A 11 -0.81 3.00 -40.56
N PRO A 12 -1.17 1.91 -39.85
CA PRO A 12 -0.24 1.21 -38.99
C PRO A 12 0.52 0.12 -39.76
N MET A 13 1.84 0.25 -39.83
CA MET A 13 2.74 -0.79 -40.35
C MET A 13 2.77 -2.03 -39.43
N GLU A 14 2.50 -3.20 -40.01
CA GLU A 14 2.79 -4.50 -39.45
C GLU A 14 4.30 -4.83 -39.47
N GLY A 15 4.81 -5.28 -38.33
CA GLY A 15 5.52 -6.56 -38.19
C GLY A 15 6.92 -6.72 -38.78
N ARG A 16 7.93 -6.86 -37.89
CA ARG A 16 8.99 -7.86 -38.07
C ARG A 16 9.31 -8.61 -36.76
N ARG A 17 9.22 -9.94 -36.87
CA ARG A 17 9.51 -10.95 -35.86
C ARG A 17 11.02 -11.13 -35.68
N VAL A 18 11.45 -11.41 -34.46
CA VAL A 18 12.61 -12.28 -34.20
C VAL A 18 12.23 -13.26 -33.07
N ARG A 19 12.33 -14.55 -33.37
CA ARG A 19 12.20 -15.69 -32.44
C ARG A 19 13.59 -16.13 -31.99
N SER A 20 13.73 -16.57 -30.74
CA SER A 20 14.43 -17.79 -30.24
C SER A 20 14.81 -17.58 -28.75
N LEU A 21 14.19 -18.21 -27.74
CA LEU A 21 14.36 -19.58 -27.20
C LEU A 21 15.74 -19.91 -26.60
N LEU A 22 15.82 -20.03 -25.27
CA LEU A 22 16.40 -21.11 -24.43
C LEU A 22 16.30 -20.65 -22.93
N LEU A 23 15.45 -21.18 -22.04
CA LEU A 23 15.51 -22.45 -21.28
C LEU A 23 16.87 -22.76 -20.61
N ILE A 24 16.98 -22.54 -19.28
CA ILE A 24 17.55 -23.49 -18.30
C ILE A 24 16.83 -23.31 -16.95
N SER A 25 16.26 -24.41 -16.45
CA SER A 25 15.75 -24.59 -15.09
C SER A 25 16.71 -25.50 -14.33
N VAL A 26 17.10 -25.18 -13.09
CA VAL A 26 17.49 -26.20 -12.09
C VAL A 26 17.08 -25.71 -10.69
N ALA A 27 16.26 -26.52 -10.02
CA ALA A 27 15.95 -26.46 -8.60
C ALA A 27 16.74 -27.56 -7.87
N ILE A 28 17.20 -27.33 -6.64
CA ILE A 28 17.56 -28.41 -5.69
C ILE A 28 17.05 -28.07 -4.27
N PHE A 29 16.55 -29.11 -3.63
CA PHE A 29 15.76 -29.23 -2.41
C PHE A 29 16.55 -29.22 -1.08
N PHE A 30 15.77 -29.01 -0.01
CA PHE A 30 15.95 -29.17 1.45
C PHE A 30 16.94 -30.22 2.01
N LEU A 31 17.43 -29.92 3.23
CA LEU A 31 17.44 -30.87 4.35
C LEU A 31 17.43 -30.15 5.72
N MET A 32 16.46 -30.52 6.57
CA MET A 32 16.43 -30.25 8.01
C MET A 32 17.20 -31.34 8.77
N ALA A 33 17.79 -31.02 9.93
CA ALA A 33 17.60 -31.81 11.15
C ALA A 33 18.09 -31.08 12.42
N HIS A 34 17.28 -31.25 13.46
CA HIS A 34 17.36 -30.82 14.86
C HIS A 34 18.63 -31.24 15.65
N SER A 35 18.97 -30.44 16.68
CA SER A 35 19.25 -30.98 18.03
C SER A 35 18.88 -29.96 19.12
N ALA A 36 18.44 -30.46 20.27
CA ALA A 36 17.74 -29.74 21.33
C ALA A 36 18.53 -29.66 22.64
N ARG A 37 18.29 -28.58 23.42
CA ARG A 37 18.41 -28.36 24.90
C ARG A 37 19.80 -28.62 25.54
N SER A 38 20.28 -27.93 26.60
CA SER A 38 19.62 -27.28 27.73
C SER A 38 20.51 -26.21 28.41
N GLN A 39 19.84 -25.36 29.20
CA GLN A 39 20.26 -24.55 30.36
C GLN A 39 21.75 -24.31 30.68
N ASN A 40 22.12 -23.03 30.86
CA ASN A 40 22.67 -22.60 32.13
C ASN A 40 22.52 -21.08 32.37
N ARG A 41 21.96 -20.72 33.54
CA ARG A 41 21.88 -19.36 34.07
C ARG A 41 23.20 -19.02 34.78
N GLY A 42 23.66 -17.79 34.62
CA GLY A 42 24.65 -17.19 35.53
C GLY A 42 25.86 -16.57 34.83
N THR A 43 26.12 -15.30 35.12
CA THR A 43 27.36 -14.54 34.84
C THR A 43 27.54 -13.87 33.47
N SER A 44 26.67 -12.90 33.11
CA SER A 44 26.90 -12.03 31.92
C SER A 44 27.42 -10.60 32.21
N ALA A 45 27.52 -10.17 33.47
CA ALA A 45 27.82 -8.76 33.79
C ALA A 45 29.30 -8.35 33.68
N LYS A 46 30.26 -9.29 33.60
CA LYS A 46 31.71 -8.96 33.57
C LYS A 46 32.43 -9.25 32.24
N LYS A 47 31.74 -9.83 31.24
CA LYS A 47 32.31 -10.10 29.90
C LYS A 47 31.90 -9.07 28.83
N SER A 48 30.99 -8.13 29.11
CA SER A 48 30.63 -7.06 28.16
C SER A 48 31.68 -5.94 28.11
N ALA A 49 32.33 -5.62 29.24
CA ALA A 49 33.35 -4.56 29.30
C ALA A 49 34.64 -4.91 28.50
N ALA A 50 35.02 -6.19 28.44
CA ALA A 50 36.22 -6.62 27.70
C ALA A 50 35.98 -6.83 26.20
N LYS A 51 34.72 -7.03 25.76
CA LYS A 51 34.38 -7.05 24.32
C LYS A 51 34.21 -5.64 23.75
N ALA A 52 33.88 -4.66 24.57
CA ALA A 52 33.81 -3.25 24.17
C ALA A 52 35.18 -2.68 23.76
N SER A 53 36.28 -3.10 24.39
CA SER A 53 37.63 -2.63 24.01
C SER A 53 38.17 -3.26 22.72
N THR A 54 37.71 -4.47 22.36
CA THR A 54 38.10 -5.15 21.11
C THR A 54 37.20 -4.80 19.91
N ALA A 55 35.99 -4.28 20.14
CA ALA A 55 35.10 -3.79 19.08
C ALA A 55 35.45 -2.35 18.61
N ALA A 56 36.13 -1.58 19.47
CA ALA A 56 36.66 -0.25 19.15
C ALA A 56 37.72 -0.23 18.02
N SER A 57 38.19 -1.40 17.57
CA SER A 57 39.22 -1.53 16.54
C SER A 57 38.70 -1.81 15.11
N ARG A 58 37.37 -1.88 14.87
CA ARG A 58 36.82 -2.19 13.53
C ARG A 58 36.21 -1.04 12.73
N ASN A 59 36.02 0.15 13.31
CA ASN A 59 35.44 1.31 12.60
C ASN A 59 36.46 2.43 12.33
N ALA A 60 37.52 2.10 11.60
CA ALA A 60 38.23 3.12 10.84
C ALA A 60 37.34 3.47 9.63
N ALA A 61 36.92 4.74 9.50
CA ALA A 61 36.33 5.26 8.28
C ALA A 61 37.04 4.65 7.07
N LYS A 62 36.31 3.95 6.18
CA LYS A 62 36.91 3.20 5.04
C LYS A 62 38.00 4.07 4.42
N LYS A 63 39.27 3.67 4.60
CA LYS A 63 40.40 4.44 4.09
C LYS A 63 40.18 4.63 2.60
N LEU A 64 40.26 5.87 2.15
CA LEU A 64 40.20 6.19 0.73
C LEU A 64 41.24 5.34 -0.02
N SER A 65 40.92 4.96 -1.25
CA SER A 65 41.90 4.31 -2.10
C SER A 65 43.10 5.25 -2.31
N PRO A 66 44.32 4.73 -2.55
CA PRO A 66 45.49 5.58 -2.77
C PRO A 66 45.27 6.63 -3.87
N GLY A 67 44.57 6.26 -4.96
CA GLY A 67 44.21 7.17 -6.04
C GLY A 67 43.24 8.28 -5.60
N ALA A 68 42.21 7.93 -4.82
CA ALA A 68 41.27 8.91 -4.28
C ALA A 68 41.95 9.86 -3.28
N SER A 69 42.83 9.34 -2.41
CA SER A 69 43.66 10.17 -1.51
C SER A 69 44.59 11.10 -2.27
N ALA A 70 45.23 10.61 -3.34
CA ALA A 70 46.08 11.43 -4.19
C ALA A 70 45.29 12.54 -4.91
N TRP A 71 44.08 12.23 -5.38
CA TRP A 71 43.18 13.22 -5.97
C TRP A 71 42.82 14.32 -4.96
N VAL A 72 42.46 13.98 -3.72
CA VAL A 72 42.16 14.96 -2.67
C VAL A 72 43.33 15.92 -2.46
N GLU A 73 44.52 15.39 -2.19
CA GLU A 73 45.68 16.22 -1.86
C GLU A 73 46.20 17.01 -3.07
N SER A 74 46.16 16.43 -4.27
CA SER A 74 46.52 17.14 -5.50
C SER A 74 45.53 18.26 -5.80
N THR A 75 44.23 18.03 -5.63
CA THR A 75 43.19 19.03 -5.88
C THR A 75 43.33 20.18 -4.90
N LEU A 76 43.42 19.89 -3.59
CA LEU A 76 43.57 20.90 -2.55
C LEU A 76 44.78 21.82 -2.76
N ARG A 77 45.92 21.26 -3.21
CA ARG A 77 47.13 22.05 -3.51
C ARG A 77 46.97 22.99 -4.70
N LYS A 78 46.15 22.61 -5.69
CA LYS A 78 45.95 23.36 -6.93
C LYS A 78 44.85 24.43 -6.81
N MET A 79 43.99 24.33 -5.81
CA MET A 79 42.88 25.27 -5.62
C MET A 79 43.35 26.66 -5.20
N ALA A 80 42.79 27.69 -5.84
CA ALA A 80 42.88 29.07 -5.37
C ALA A 80 42.14 29.25 -4.03
N VAL A 81 42.42 30.35 -3.32
CA VAL A 81 41.76 30.66 -2.04
C VAL A 81 40.24 30.80 -2.23
N ASP A 82 39.83 31.46 -3.31
CA ASP A 82 38.42 31.68 -3.65
C ASP A 82 37.69 30.35 -3.92
N GLU A 83 38.31 29.44 -4.66
CA GLU A 83 37.78 28.09 -4.85
C GLU A 83 37.65 27.34 -3.52
N LYS A 84 38.61 27.50 -2.60
CA LYS A 84 38.57 26.87 -1.27
C LYS A 84 37.44 27.43 -0.41
N ILE A 85 37.22 28.75 -0.46
CA ILE A 85 36.11 29.41 0.24
C ILE A 85 34.78 28.92 -0.33
N GLY A 86 34.64 28.89 -1.66
CA GLY A 86 33.44 28.40 -2.33
C GLY A 86 33.04 26.99 -1.91
N GLN A 87 34.01 26.10 -1.71
CA GLN A 87 33.73 24.74 -1.22
C GLN A 87 33.02 24.68 0.13
N LEU A 88 33.12 25.72 0.96
CA LEU A 88 32.44 25.79 2.25
C LEU A 88 30.95 26.16 2.13
N LEU A 89 30.52 26.70 0.98
CA LEU A 89 29.17 27.23 0.77
C LEU A 89 28.25 26.21 0.08
N PHE A 90 27.07 26.00 0.67
CA PHE A 90 26.01 25.14 0.13
C PHE A 90 24.71 25.93 0.04
N THR A 91 24.27 26.23 -1.19
CA THR A 91 23.08 27.04 -1.47
C THR A 91 21.87 26.16 -1.80
N THR A 92 20.72 26.77 -2.08
CA THR A 92 19.46 26.04 -2.28
C THR A 92 19.13 25.86 -3.76
N TYR A 93 18.37 24.81 -4.06
CA TYR A 93 17.66 24.72 -5.32
C TYR A 93 16.40 23.87 -5.16
N HIS A 94 15.53 23.96 -6.17
CA HIS A 94 14.34 23.14 -6.28
C HIS A 94 14.41 22.30 -7.56
N GLY A 95 14.15 21.01 -7.43
CA GLY A 95 14.31 20.03 -8.49
C GLY A 95 13.07 19.93 -9.37
N SER A 96 12.75 20.99 -10.08
CA SER A 96 11.67 21.04 -11.07
C SER A 96 12.20 21.41 -12.45
N PHE A 97 11.36 21.31 -13.48
CA PHE A 97 11.68 21.90 -14.76
C PHE A 97 11.92 23.41 -14.59
N THR A 98 13.12 23.86 -14.92
CA THR A 98 13.53 25.27 -14.82
C THR A 98 14.15 25.67 -16.15
N SER A 99 13.58 26.68 -16.81
CA SER A 99 14.13 27.21 -18.06
C SER A 99 15.51 27.82 -17.83
N THR A 100 16.43 27.65 -18.78
CA THR A 100 17.81 28.10 -18.62
C THR A 100 17.95 29.62 -18.60
N ASP A 101 16.96 30.37 -19.08
CA ASP A 101 16.90 31.84 -19.03
C ASP A 101 16.16 32.38 -17.79
N ALA A 102 15.61 31.50 -16.95
CA ALA A 102 14.95 31.91 -15.72
C ALA A 102 15.97 32.42 -14.69
N ALA A 103 15.60 33.48 -13.94
CA ALA A 103 16.45 34.05 -12.90
C ALA A 103 16.93 33.01 -11.87
N ALA A 104 16.07 32.05 -11.50
CA ALA A 104 16.44 30.97 -10.59
C ALA A 104 17.56 30.08 -11.14
N TYR A 105 17.54 29.75 -12.44
CA TYR A 105 18.62 28.97 -13.06
C TYR A 105 19.91 29.80 -13.18
N GLN A 106 19.79 31.08 -13.54
CA GLN A 106 20.93 31.99 -13.61
C GLN A 106 21.61 32.19 -12.25
N GLN A 107 20.83 32.27 -11.17
CA GLN A 107 21.37 32.30 -9.80
C GLN A 107 22.13 31.03 -9.46
N ILE A 108 21.59 29.84 -9.77
CA ILE A 108 22.29 28.57 -9.55
C ILE A 108 23.59 28.52 -10.36
N LEU A 109 23.62 29.05 -11.59
CA LEU A 109 24.84 29.14 -12.39
C LEU A 109 25.86 30.12 -11.81
N HIS A 110 25.42 31.26 -11.30
CA HIS A 110 26.28 32.21 -10.59
C HIS A 110 26.93 31.54 -9.38
N ASP A 111 26.15 30.84 -8.56
CA ASP A 111 26.67 30.07 -7.41
C ASP A 111 27.76 29.06 -7.84
N VAL A 112 27.55 28.34 -8.94
CA VAL A 112 28.53 27.36 -9.46
C VAL A 112 29.78 28.03 -10.03
N ASN A 113 29.61 29.06 -10.86
CA ASN A 113 30.70 29.62 -11.67
C ASN A 113 31.51 30.67 -10.92
N ASP A 114 30.84 31.54 -10.16
CA ASP A 114 31.44 32.73 -9.57
C ASP A 114 31.73 32.53 -8.08
N LEU A 115 30.82 31.88 -7.34
CA LEU A 115 31.02 31.56 -5.92
C LEU A 115 31.70 30.20 -5.70
N HIS A 116 31.88 29.40 -6.75
CA HIS A 116 32.53 28.09 -6.72
C HIS A 116 31.97 27.15 -5.64
N VAL A 117 30.64 27.15 -5.46
CA VAL A 117 29.98 26.45 -4.34
C VAL A 117 30.40 24.98 -4.22
N GLY A 118 30.48 24.52 -2.97
CA GLY A 118 30.79 23.12 -2.66
C GLY A 118 29.65 22.17 -3.04
N GLY A 119 28.42 22.68 -3.06
CA GLY A 119 27.23 21.88 -3.24
C GLY A 119 25.94 22.66 -3.10
N PHE A 120 24.83 21.91 -3.07
CA PHE A 120 23.49 22.44 -2.91
C PHE A 120 22.66 21.59 -1.95
N ILE A 121 21.60 22.17 -1.38
CA ILE A 121 20.51 21.45 -0.73
C ILE A 121 19.23 21.55 -1.58
N ASN A 122 18.58 20.42 -1.80
CA ASN A 122 17.25 20.35 -2.40
C ASN A 122 16.20 20.76 -1.38
N ILE A 123 15.41 21.78 -1.70
CA ILE A 123 14.36 22.32 -0.83
C ILE A 123 12.97 22.20 -1.45
N THR A 124 11.96 22.28 -0.59
CA THR A 124 10.55 22.43 -0.98
C THR A 124 10.18 23.90 -1.01
N HIS A 125 9.19 24.27 -1.83
CA HIS A 125 8.63 25.63 -1.84
C HIS A 125 7.25 25.66 -1.18
N GLY A 126 6.95 26.76 -0.49
CA GLY A 126 5.59 27.05 -0.07
C GLY A 126 4.76 27.58 -1.23
N SER A 127 3.50 27.16 -1.32
CA SER A 127 2.52 27.69 -2.26
C SER A 127 1.19 27.96 -1.57
N PRO A 128 0.27 28.69 -2.22
CA PRO A 128 -1.10 28.79 -1.74
C PRO A 128 -1.78 27.45 -1.47
N LEU A 129 -1.38 26.39 -2.18
CA LEU A 129 -1.95 25.04 -2.13
C LEU A 129 -1.21 24.09 -1.17
N GLY A 130 -0.21 24.59 -0.43
CA GLY A 130 0.61 23.78 0.47
C GLY A 130 2.06 23.67 -0.01
N ILE A 131 2.73 22.59 0.38
CA ILE A 131 4.15 22.37 0.10
C ILE A 131 4.33 21.75 -1.29
N VAL A 132 5.14 22.40 -2.13
CA VAL A 132 5.55 21.89 -3.43
C VAL A 132 6.91 21.20 -3.29
N LYS A 133 6.94 19.91 -3.61
CA LYS A 133 8.13 19.07 -3.60
C LYS A 133 8.79 19.07 -4.98
N SER A 134 10.07 18.67 -4.99
CA SER A 134 10.79 18.45 -6.24
C SER A 134 10.29 17.17 -6.92
N GLN A 135 10.61 16.99 -8.19
CA GLN A 135 10.29 15.78 -8.96
C GLN A 135 11.57 15.00 -9.27
N ALA A 136 11.52 13.66 -9.19
CA ALA A 136 12.70 12.81 -9.28
C ALA A 136 13.47 12.97 -10.61
N TYR A 137 12.76 12.95 -11.75
CA TYR A 137 13.39 13.05 -13.07
C TYR A 137 14.00 14.45 -13.33
N PRO A 138 13.28 15.57 -13.16
CA PRO A 138 13.89 16.90 -13.25
C PRO A 138 15.06 17.12 -12.28
N THR A 139 14.96 16.60 -11.05
CA THR A 139 16.06 16.65 -10.07
C THR A 139 17.32 15.99 -10.62
N ALA A 140 17.22 14.77 -11.16
CA ALA A 140 18.35 14.04 -11.71
C ALA A 140 18.97 14.74 -12.94
N VAL A 141 18.13 15.27 -13.83
CA VAL A 141 18.57 16.02 -15.02
C VAL A 141 19.29 17.30 -14.62
N LEU A 142 18.71 18.09 -13.71
CA LEU A 142 19.32 19.32 -13.22
C LEU A 142 20.64 19.02 -12.51
N ASN A 143 20.69 18.01 -11.65
CA ASN A 143 21.93 17.57 -11.00
C ASN A 143 23.02 17.23 -12.02
N ASN A 144 22.71 16.47 -13.08
CA ASN A 144 23.67 16.18 -14.15
C ASN A 144 24.15 17.43 -14.88
N GLN A 145 23.27 18.40 -15.14
CA GLN A 145 23.63 19.68 -15.76
C GLN A 145 24.59 20.48 -14.86
N LEU A 146 24.28 20.60 -13.57
CA LEU A 146 25.12 21.32 -12.60
C LEU A 146 26.48 20.63 -12.41
N GLN A 147 26.49 19.30 -12.33
CA GLN A 147 27.73 18.52 -12.27
C GLN A 147 28.59 18.73 -13.53
N SER A 148 27.98 18.86 -14.71
CA SER A 148 28.72 19.07 -15.97
C SER A 148 29.31 20.47 -16.08
N LYS A 149 28.69 21.47 -15.45
CA LYS A 149 29.15 22.87 -15.46
C LYS A 149 30.17 23.15 -14.36
N SER A 150 30.07 22.46 -13.22
CA SER A 150 30.99 22.70 -12.10
C SER A 150 32.39 22.12 -12.35
N LYS A 151 33.41 22.93 -12.02
CA LYS A 151 34.83 22.54 -12.13
C LYS A 151 35.19 21.39 -11.19
N LEU A 152 34.64 21.40 -9.97
CA LEU A 152 34.80 20.34 -8.99
C LEU A 152 33.47 19.57 -8.84
N PRO A 153 33.47 18.29 -8.46
CA PRO A 153 32.21 17.58 -8.23
C PRO A 153 31.39 18.27 -7.13
N LEU A 154 30.10 18.46 -7.31
CA LEU A 154 29.20 19.04 -6.32
C LEU A 154 28.69 17.97 -5.33
N LEU A 155 28.50 18.34 -4.07
CA LEU A 155 27.72 17.54 -3.13
C LEU A 155 26.28 18.05 -3.10
N ILE A 156 25.31 17.17 -3.33
CA ILE A 156 23.89 17.54 -3.28
C ILE A 156 23.28 16.89 -2.05
N GLY A 157 22.63 17.67 -1.19
CA GLY A 157 21.99 17.22 0.04
C GLY A 157 20.48 17.41 0.05
N ALA A 158 19.79 16.73 0.96
CA ALA A 158 18.35 16.89 1.20
C ALA A 158 17.95 16.36 2.59
N ASP A 159 16.90 16.95 3.18
CA ASP A 159 16.26 16.35 4.36
C ASP A 159 15.37 15.17 3.95
N PHE A 160 15.82 13.96 4.28
CA PHE A 160 15.07 12.73 4.06
C PHE A 160 14.81 11.99 5.38
N GLU A 161 14.30 12.70 6.38
CA GLU A 161 13.96 12.15 7.71
C GLU A 161 12.84 11.11 7.67
N ARG A 162 12.05 11.08 6.60
CA ARG A 162 10.94 10.13 6.37
C ARG A 162 10.97 9.53 4.95
N GLY A 163 12.17 9.25 4.46
CA GLY A 163 12.42 8.78 3.10
C GLY A 163 12.50 9.91 2.08
N THR A 164 12.73 9.54 0.82
CA THR A 164 12.89 10.54 -0.26
C THR A 164 11.59 11.27 -0.58
N ALA A 165 10.43 10.67 -0.26
CA ALA A 165 9.11 11.30 -0.37
C ALA A 165 8.96 12.61 0.41
N MET A 166 9.88 12.88 1.36
CA MET A 166 9.91 14.13 2.11
C MET A 166 10.18 15.34 1.21
N ARG A 167 11.02 15.20 0.18
CA ARG A 167 11.36 16.30 -0.76
C ARG A 167 11.09 15.96 -2.24
N LEU A 168 10.88 14.69 -2.58
CA LEU A 168 10.62 14.23 -3.95
C LEU A 168 9.22 13.62 -4.04
N ASP A 169 8.36 14.10 -4.93
CA ASP A 169 6.96 13.64 -5.01
C ASP A 169 6.81 12.13 -5.22
N GLU A 170 7.67 11.54 -6.06
CA GLU A 170 7.58 10.13 -6.42
C GLU A 170 8.28 9.20 -5.41
N GLY A 171 8.97 9.74 -4.40
CA GLY A 171 9.85 8.99 -3.51
C GLY A 171 9.17 7.93 -2.64
N THR A 172 9.95 7.03 -2.04
CA THR A 172 9.43 6.11 -1.02
C THR A 172 9.11 6.87 0.27
N SER A 173 7.86 6.74 0.73
CA SER A 173 7.33 7.41 1.93
C SER A 173 7.43 6.49 3.13
N PHE A 174 8.11 6.95 4.19
CA PHE A 174 8.25 6.21 5.44
C PHE A 174 7.46 6.89 6.57
N PRO A 175 7.13 6.15 7.64
CA PRO A 175 6.66 6.74 8.89
C PRO A 175 7.72 7.67 9.53
N THR A 176 7.31 8.46 10.51
CA THR A 176 8.22 9.30 11.31
C THR A 176 9.12 8.46 12.22
N ALA A 177 10.25 9.00 12.67
CA ALA A 177 11.19 8.30 13.55
C ALA A 177 10.50 7.72 14.81
N MET A 178 9.56 8.47 15.41
CA MET A 178 8.81 7.99 16.57
C MET A 178 7.91 6.79 16.23
N ALA A 179 7.26 6.76 15.07
CA ALA A 179 6.51 5.60 14.62
C ALA A 179 7.43 4.38 14.35
N LEU A 180 8.62 4.59 13.76
CA LEU A 180 9.61 3.50 13.61
C LEU A 180 10.00 2.93 14.98
N ALA A 181 10.28 3.81 15.96
CA ALA A 181 10.64 3.39 17.30
C ALA A 181 9.49 2.66 18.01
N ALA A 182 8.26 3.09 17.77
CA ALA A 182 7.07 2.44 18.33
C ALA A 182 6.93 0.99 17.84
N GLY A 183 7.33 0.70 16.60
CA GLY A 183 7.39 -0.67 16.07
C GLY A 183 8.46 -1.56 16.73
N GLY A 184 9.42 -0.98 17.45
CA GLY A 184 10.35 -1.67 18.34
C GLY A 184 11.63 -2.25 17.70
N ASP A 185 11.66 -2.55 16.39
CA ASP A 185 12.84 -3.14 15.72
C ASP A 185 13.72 -2.07 15.05
N SER A 186 14.93 -1.86 15.57
CA SER A 186 15.89 -0.91 14.99
C SER A 186 16.39 -1.31 13.59
N LYS A 187 16.18 -2.55 13.14
CA LYS A 187 16.43 -2.93 11.74
C LYS A 187 15.56 -2.15 10.76
N ASP A 188 14.38 -1.70 11.17
CA ASP A 188 13.51 -0.89 10.32
C ASP A 188 14.16 0.46 10.01
N ALA A 189 14.88 1.05 10.97
CA ALA A 189 15.67 2.26 10.73
C ALA A 189 16.86 2.01 9.80
N TYR A 190 17.51 0.83 9.88
CA TYR A 190 18.54 0.44 8.90
C TYR A 190 17.94 0.32 7.49
N THR A 191 16.81 -0.37 7.34
CA THR A 191 16.11 -0.53 6.06
C THR A 191 15.72 0.82 5.47
N MET A 192 15.14 1.71 6.29
CA MET A 192 14.80 3.07 5.88
C MET A 192 16.02 3.84 5.40
N GLY A 193 17.13 3.83 6.16
CA GLY A 193 18.38 4.48 5.75
C GLY A 193 18.93 3.92 4.44
N LYS A 194 18.89 2.59 4.27
CA LYS A 194 19.32 1.89 3.05
C LYS A 194 18.50 2.32 1.84
N ILE A 195 17.18 2.23 1.90
CA ILE A 195 16.29 2.57 0.78
C ILE A 195 16.44 4.05 0.43
N THR A 196 16.46 4.91 1.45
CA THR A 196 16.66 6.36 1.27
C THR A 196 17.97 6.68 0.55
N ALA A 197 19.08 6.02 0.92
CA ALA A 197 20.37 6.20 0.26
C ALA A 197 20.39 5.70 -1.19
N LEU A 198 19.76 4.55 -1.46
CA LEU A 198 19.68 4.01 -2.81
C LEU A 198 18.88 4.93 -3.74
N GLU A 199 17.72 5.40 -3.28
CA GLU A 199 16.88 6.34 -4.03
C GLU A 199 17.55 7.70 -4.20
N SER A 200 18.14 8.25 -3.13
CA SER A 200 18.83 9.54 -3.19
C SER A 200 19.95 9.50 -4.23
N ARG A 201 20.75 8.42 -4.23
CA ARG A 201 21.86 8.23 -5.17
C ARG A 201 21.38 8.07 -6.60
N ALA A 202 20.20 7.50 -6.83
CA ALA A 202 19.62 7.36 -8.17
C ALA A 202 19.33 8.74 -8.82
N VAL A 203 18.93 9.74 -8.03
CA VAL A 203 18.64 11.10 -8.51
C VAL A 203 19.82 12.08 -8.35
N GLY A 204 21.00 11.61 -7.96
CA GLY A 204 22.18 12.45 -7.78
C GLY A 204 22.21 13.25 -6.49
N VAL A 205 21.45 12.83 -5.47
CA VAL A 205 21.52 13.34 -4.09
C VAL A 205 22.39 12.41 -3.25
N HIS A 206 23.37 12.97 -2.57
CA HIS A 206 24.43 12.19 -1.90
C HIS A 206 24.41 12.33 -0.38
N TRP A 207 23.95 13.48 0.12
CA TRP A 207 24.07 13.87 1.52
C TRP A 207 22.69 13.90 2.16
N ILE A 208 22.45 12.96 3.07
CA ILE A 208 21.16 12.80 3.74
C ILE A 208 21.26 13.54 5.08
N TYR A 209 20.45 14.58 5.25
CA TYR A 209 20.34 15.31 6.52
C TYR A 209 19.41 14.58 7.51
N ALA A 210 19.77 13.34 7.82
CA ALA A 210 19.10 12.44 8.76
C ALA A 210 20.12 11.38 9.27
N PRO A 211 19.91 10.79 10.45
CA PRO A 211 18.72 10.86 11.29
C PRO A 211 18.73 12.03 12.27
N ASP A 212 17.55 12.43 12.75
CA ASP A 212 17.43 13.18 13.99
C ASP A 212 17.88 12.29 15.17
N ALA A 213 18.81 12.80 15.95
CA ALA A 213 19.47 12.16 17.07
C ALA A 213 19.10 12.83 18.42
N ASP A 214 18.17 13.77 18.40
CA ASP A 214 17.68 14.44 19.59
C ASP A 214 16.83 13.48 20.43
N VAL A 215 16.93 13.59 21.75
CA VAL A 215 16.12 12.81 22.70
C VAL A 215 14.92 13.64 23.11
N ASN A 216 13.70 13.26 22.72
CA ASN A 216 12.48 14.02 23.01
C ASN A 216 12.00 13.82 24.44
N ASN A 217 12.69 14.43 25.41
CA ASN A 217 12.37 14.42 26.83
C ASN A 217 11.43 15.56 27.27
N ASN A 218 11.11 16.50 26.38
CA ASN A 218 10.16 17.57 26.60
C ASN A 218 8.91 17.38 25.71
N PRO A 219 7.72 17.04 26.29
CA PRO A 219 6.47 16.91 25.54
C PRO A 219 6.03 18.18 24.79
N GLY A 220 6.41 19.35 25.32
CA GLY A 220 6.09 20.66 24.76
C GLY A 220 7.03 21.09 23.63
N ASN A 221 7.99 20.25 23.22
CA ASN A 221 8.91 20.59 22.14
C ASN A 221 8.13 20.73 20.81
N PRO A 222 8.11 21.92 20.19
CA PRO A 222 7.31 22.17 18.99
C PRO A 222 8.00 21.75 17.70
N ILE A 223 9.30 21.42 17.73
CA ILE A 223 10.13 21.25 16.54
C ILE A 223 10.80 19.88 16.41
N ILE A 224 11.05 19.16 17.50
CA ILE A 224 11.59 17.78 17.50
C ILE A 224 10.42 16.80 17.53
N ASN A 225 9.76 16.62 18.68
CA ASN A 225 8.54 15.83 18.81
C ASN A 225 8.66 14.48 18.07
N THR A 226 7.76 14.19 17.12
CA THR A 226 7.76 12.93 16.35
C THR A 226 8.95 12.72 15.41
N ARG A 227 9.82 13.72 15.20
CA ARG A 227 11.08 13.57 14.45
C ARG A 227 12.14 12.80 15.24
N SER A 228 12.04 12.77 16.58
CA SER A 228 12.88 11.93 17.43
C SER A 228 12.35 10.50 17.50
N PHE A 229 13.24 9.54 17.76
CA PHE A 229 12.87 8.16 18.06
C PHE A 229 12.23 7.97 19.44
N GLY A 230 12.34 8.92 20.39
CA GLY A 230 11.71 8.80 21.70
C GLY A 230 12.46 9.50 22.83
N GLU A 231 12.16 9.14 24.07
CA GLU A 231 12.73 9.78 25.27
C GLU A 231 13.89 9.01 25.93
N ASP A 232 14.10 7.74 25.58
CA ASP A 232 15.19 6.92 26.12
C ASP A 232 16.48 7.09 25.27
N PRO A 233 17.56 7.69 25.81
CA PRO A 233 18.79 7.91 25.05
C PRO A 233 19.44 6.62 24.53
N ALA A 234 19.29 5.49 25.23
CA ALA A 234 19.83 4.20 24.77
C ALA A 234 19.04 3.70 23.57
N ARG A 235 17.70 3.77 23.63
CA ARG A 235 16.84 3.36 22.51
C ARG A 235 17.03 4.27 21.30
N VAL A 236 17.06 5.59 21.49
CA VAL A 236 17.36 6.55 20.43
C VAL A 236 18.71 6.23 19.78
N SER A 237 19.75 5.93 20.57
CA SER A 237 21.08 5.56 20.06
C SER A 237 21.06 4.32 19.16
N GLU A 238 20.26 3.31 19.49
CA GLU A 238 20.14 2.10 18.67
C GLU A 238 19.56 2.40 17.28
N PHE A 239 18.47 3.17 17.23
CA PHE A 239 17.82 3.55 15.97
C PHE A 239 18.68 4.50 15.14
N VAL A 240 19.31 5.49 15.77
CA VAL A 240 20.30 6.39 15.12
C VAL A 240 21.43 5.58 14.50
N SER A 241 22.01 4.65 15.26
CA SER A 241 23.10 3.78 14.78
C SER A 241 22.67 2.91 13.61
N ALA A 242 21.46 2.38 13.64
CA ALA A 242 20.91 1.56 12.57
C ALA A 242 20.68 2.38 11.28
N PHE A 243 20.06 3.56 11.39
CA PHE A 243 19.84 4.45 10.24
C PHE A 243 21.16 4.92 9.62
N VAL A 244 22.11 5.37 10.45
CA VAL A 244 23.45 5.80 10.00
C VAL A 244 24.11 4.69 9.19
N ARG A 245 24.14 3.45 9.71
CA ARG A 245 24.69 2.32 8.96
C ARG A 245 23.93 2.04 7.67
N GLY A 246 22.60 2.10 7.69
CA GLY A 246 21.76 1.94 6.50
C GLY A 246 22.17 2.89 5.39
N VAL A 247 22.40 4.16 5.71
CA VAL A 247 22.84 5.17 4.74
C VAL A 247 24.29 4.96 4.30
N GLU A 248 25.24 4.87 5.25
CA GLU A 248 26.68 4.84 4.98
C GLU A 248 27.09 3.57 4.20
N GLU A 249 26.49 2.41 4.52
CA GLU A 249 26.78 1.15 3.84
C GLU A 249 26.23 1.09 2.41
N ASN A 250 25.28 1.97 2.08
CA ASN A 250 24.61 2.01 0.76
C ASN A 250 24.95 3.29 -0.04
N GLY A 251 26.06 3.95 0.31
CA GLY A 251 26.69 4.97 -0.53
C GLY A 251 26.11 6.38 -0.39
N GLY A 252 25.39 6.68 0.69
CA GLY A 252 25.03 8.05 1.10
C GLY A 252 25.94 8.57 2.23
N LEU A 253 25.82 9.86 2.55
CA LEU A 253 26.42 10.47 3.75
C LEU A 253 25.31 10.73 4.78
N ALA A 254 25.37 10.06 5.93
CA ALA A 254 24.42 10.28 7.01
C ALA A 254 24.80 11.52 7.83
N THR A 255 23.79 12.20 8.39
CA THR A 255 23.99 13.38 9.23
C THR A 255 23.17 13.26 10.51
N ALA A 256 23.83 13.02 11.65
CA ALA A 256 23.13 13.11 12.93
C ALA A 256 22.95 14.57 13.34
N LYS A 257 21.74 14.92 13.82
CA LYS A 257 21.33 16.30 14.14
C LYS A 257 20.35 16.35 15.33
N HIS A 258 20.24 17.42 16.09
CA HIS A 258 20.94 18.71 15.95
C HIS A 258 21.90 18.90 17.14
N PHE A 259 23.20 18.78 16.90
CA PHE A 259 24.22 18.80 17.94
C PHE A 259 24.26 20.17 18.66
N PRO A 260 24.34 20.21 20.01
CA PRO A 260 24.57 19.10 20.94
C PRO A 260 23.32 18.42 21.52
N GLY A 261 22.12 18.69 20.99
CA GLY A 261 20.86 18.10 21.43
C GLY A 261 19.74 19.14 21.58
N HIS A 262 18.71 19.09 20.72
CA HIS A 262 17.60 20.05 20.66
C HIS A 262 16.31 19.55 21.37
N GLY A 263 16.31 18.31 21.84
CA GLY A 263 15.11 17.62 22.34
C GLY A 263 14.41 18.23 23.56
N ASP A 264 15.11 19.05 24.35
CA ASP A 264 14.58 19.65 25.60
C ASP A 264 14.12 21.11 25.43
N THR A 265 14.08 21.65 24.21
CA THR A 265 13.69 23.05 24.00
C THR A 265 12.17 23.24 23.99
N ALA A 266 11.70 24.38 24.52
CA ALA A 266 10.30 24.80 24.45
C ALA A 266 10.07 25.95 23.43
N ALA A 267 11.11 26.30 22.66
CA ALA A 267 11.11 27.39 21.69
C ALA A 267 11.66 26.91 20.35
N ASP A 268 11.13 27.45 19.26
CA ASP A 268 11.52 27.10 17.89
C ASP A 268 12.74 27.92 17.44
N SER A 269 13.83 27.24 17.06
CA SER A 269 15.07 27.85 16.57
C SER A 269 14.91 28.65 15.27
N HIS A 270 13.82 28.43 14.53
CA HIS A 270 13.50 29.20 13.33
C HIS A 270 12.99 30.62 13.67
N ILE A 271 12.54 30.84 14.91
CA ILE A 271 11.96 32.11 15.38
C ILE A 271 12.97 32.88 16.24
N ASP A 272 13.57 32.22 17.24
CA ASP A 272 14.58 32.82 18.13
C ASP A 272 15.55 31.74 18.65
N LEU A 273 16.58 32.10 19.43
CA LEU A 273 17.61 31.21 19.95
C LEU A 273 17.11 30.37 21.15
N PRO A 274 16.88 29.05 21.00
CA PRO A 274 16.41 28.20 22.09
C PRO A 274 17.53 27.93 23.09
N VAL A 275 17.18 27.81 24.37
CA VAL A 275 18.15 27.62 25.46
C VAL A 275 18.03 26.24 26.08
N ILE A 276 19.12 25.48 26.10
CA ILE A 276 19.27 24.24 26.86
C ILE A 276 19.95 24.56 28.19
N ARG A 277 19.18 24.56 29.28
CA ARG A 277 19.70 24.87 30.64
C ARG A 277 20.36 23.69 31.36
N ALA A 278 20.55 22.57 30.66
CA ALA A 278 21.17 21.36 31.21
C ALA A 278 22.62 21.62 31.67
N ASP A 279 23.00 21.02 32.79
CA ASP A 279 24.40 20.97 33.21
C ASP A 279 25.20 19.94 32.38
N ARG A 280 26.53 19.94 32.55
CA ARG A 280 27.41 19.04 31.81
C ARG A 280 27.16 17.56 32.12
N ALA A 281 26.75 17.23 33.35
CA ALA A 281 26.49 15.85 33.74
C ALA A 281 25.27 15.29 32.99
N ARG A 282 24.17 16.06 32.95
CA ARG A 282 22.97 15.71 32.19
C ARG A 282 23.25 15.56 30.70
N LEU A 283 23.92 16.55 30.10
CA LEU A 283 24.32 16.52 28.69
C LEU A 283 25.07 15.23 28.34
N ASN A 284 25.96 14.79 29.23
CA ASN A 284 26.72 13.55 29.02
C ASN A 284 25.89 12.27 29.09
N THR A 285 24.78 12.26 29.83
CA THR A 285 23.95 11.08 30.06
C THR A 285 22.69 11.02 29.20
N LEU A 286 22.30 12.13 28.56
CA LEU A 286 21.07 12.21 27.78
C LEU A 286 21.35 12.75 26.37
N GLU A 287 21.62 14.05 26.22
CA GLU A 287 21.67 14.71 24.91
C GLU A 287 22.83 14.22 24.03
N LEU A 288 24.03 14.04 24.59
CA LEU A 288 25.22 13.65 23.83
C LEU A 288 25.29 12.14 23.52
N VAL A 289 24.42 11.32 24.13
CA VAL A 289 24.50 9.85 24.03
C VAL A 289 24.24 9.37 22.59
N PRO A 290 23.16 9.80 21.91
CA PRO A 290 22.93 9.42 20.50
C PRO A 290 24.01 9.94 19.54
N PHE A 291 24.59 11.12 19.78
CA PHE A 291 25.68 11.64 18.95
C PHE A 291 26.96 10.79 19.06
N ARG A 292 27.32 10.31 20.27
CA ARG A 292 28.42 9.35 20.43
C ARG A 292 28.13 8.05 19.67
N ALA A 293 26.89 7.59 19.68
CA ALA A 293 26.46 6.40 18.94
C ALA A 293 26.54 6.61 17.41
N ALA A 294 26.11 7.76 16.91
CA ALA A 294 26.24 8.14 15.50
C ALA A 294 27.71 8.18 15.05
N ILE A 295 28.59 8.83 15.82
CA ILE A 295 30.03 8.89 15.55
C ILE A 295 30.62 7.48 15.53
N SER A 296 30.30 6.65 16.53
CA SER A 296 30.79 5.28 16.62
C SER A 296 30.30 4.39 15.48
N SER A 297 29.11 4.69 14.94
CA SER A 297 28.52 4.02 13.78
C SER A 297 29.05 4.52 12.44
N GLY A 298 29.90 5.55 12.45
CA GLY A 298 30.58 6.05 11.26
C GLY A 298 29.84 7.15 10.51
N ALA A 299 28.97 7.92 11.17
CA ALA A 299 28.28 9.06 10.55
C ALA A 299 29.28 9.98 9.83
N SER A 300 29.05 10.25 8.55
CA SER A 300 29.89 11.11 7.73
C SER A 300 29.76 12.59 8.08
N SER A 301 28.63 12.98 8.66
CA SER A 301 28.30 14.36 9.01
C SER A 301 27.63 14.48 10.39
N ILE A 302 27.86 15.61 11.05
CA ILE A 302 27.11 16.08 12.22
C ILE A 302 26.62 17.49 11.92
N MET A 303 25.31 17.71 12.06
CA MET A 303 24.71 19.04 11.93
C MET A 303 24.54 19.66 13.31
N THR A 304 25.00 20.89 13.48
CA THR A 304 24.80 21.67 14.72
C THR A 304 23.44 22.35 14.70
N GLY A 305 22.75 22.40 15.84
CA GLY A 305 21.58 23.25 16.03
C GLY A 305 21.97 24.66 16.49
N HIS A 306 21.18 25.66 16.11
CA HIS A 306 21.32 27.03 16.62
C HIS A 306 20.77 27.12 18.05
N LEU A 307 21.54 26.66 19.02
CA LEU A 307 21.14 26.50 20.43
C LEU A 307 22.06 27.28 21.36
N ASN A 308 21.51 27.94 22.37
CA ASN A 308 22.27 28.46 23.50
C ASN A 308 22.40 27.35 24.57
N VAL A 309 23.64 27.05 24.99
CA VAL A 309 23.92 25.99 25.97
C VAL A 309 24.91 26.53 27.02
N PRO A 310 24.43 27.23 28.08
CA PRO A 310 25.29 28.01 28.99
C PRO A 310 26.37 27.18 29.70
N SER A 311 26.12 25.89 29.91
CA SER A 311 27.07 24.97 30.54
C SER A 311 28.26 24.58 29.65
N LEU A 312 28.18 24.85 28.34
CA LEU A 312 29.25 24.63 27.37
C LEU A 312 29.80 25.94 26.78
N GLU A 313 28.93 26.94 26.60
CA GLU A 313 29.27 28.28 26.11
C GLU A 313 28.63 29.34 27.01
N PRO A 314 29.42 30.00 27.90
CA PRO A 314 28.89 30.97 28.84
C PRO A 314 28.33 32.25 28.20
N ASP A 315 28.78 32.63 27.00
CA ASP A 315 28.24 33.80 26.31
C ASP A 315 26.81 33.53 25.78
N PRO A 316 25.77 34.18 26.32
CA PRO A 316 24.40 33.90 25.94
C PRO A 316 24.06 34.30 24.49
N ASN A 317 24.90 35.09 23.83
CA ASN A 317 24.69 35.49 22.46
C ASN A 317 25.37 34.56 21.45
N THR A 318 26.22 33.64 21.88
CA THR A 318 26.96 32.73 21.00
C THR A 318 26.25 31.37 20.94
N PRO A 319 25.55 31.04 19.84
CA PRO A 319 24.92 29.72 19.67
C PRO A 319 25.97 28.63 19.51
N ALA A 320 25.57 27.37 19.72
CA ALA A 320 26.40 26.19 19.52
C ALA A 320 27.09 26.16 18.14
N THR A 321 26.39 26.62 17.10
CA THR A 321 26.90 26.74 15.73
C THR A 321 28.07 27.73 15.58
N LEU A 322 28.17 28.71 16.48
CA LEU A 322 29.22 29.74 16.48
C LEU A 322 30.22 29.58 17.63
N SER A 323 30.07 28.55 18.49
CA SER A 323 30.92 28.34 19.67
C SER A 323 32.08 27.40 19.36
N GLN A 324 33.31 27.91 19.53
CA GLN A 324 34.52 27.10 19.44
C GLN A 324 34.62 26.07 20.57
N ASN A 325 34.10 26.40 21.76
CA ASN A 325 34.06 25.49 22.91
C ASN A 325 33.23 24.23 22.58
N ILE A 326 32.13 24.40 21.86
CA ILE A 326 31.22 23.31 21.51
C ILE A 326 31.72 22.54 20.26
N LEU A 327 32.05 23.24 19.18
CA LEU A 327 32.37 22.56 17.91
C LEU A 327 33.80 22.02 17.84
N THR A 328 34.77 22.77 18.37
CA THR A 328 36.16 22.30 18.41
C THR A 328 36.42 21.57 19.72
N GLY A 329 36.23 22.23 20.87
CA GLY A 329 36.56 21.64 22.18
C GLY A 329 35.79 20.34 22.48
N LEU A 330 34.46 20.39 22.42
CA LEU A 330 33.64 19.21 22.70
C LEU A 330 33.59 18.23 21.52
N LEU A 331 33.12 18.65 20.34
CA LEU A 331 32.86 17.73 19.24
C LEU A 331 34.14 17.19 18.58
N ARG A 332 35.11 18.06 18.28
CA ARG A 332 36.34 17.67 17.57
C ARG A 332 37.35 17.01 18.51
N ASP A 333 37.63 17.64 19.65
CA ASP A 333 38.74 17.25 20.52
C ASP A 333 38.31 16.16 21.52
N GLU A 334 37.25 16.40 22.29
CA GLU A 334 36.80 15.44 23.32
C GLU A 334 36.06 14.22 22.73
N MET A 335 35.12 14.45 21.81
CA MET A 335 34.36 13.37 21.16
C MET A 335 35.10 12.75 19.97
N GLY A 336 36.23 13.34 19.55
CA GLY A 336 37.13 12.79 18.53
C GLY A 336 36.54 12.77 17.12
N TYR A 337 35.49 13.55 16.82
CA TYR A 337 34.78 13.44 15.55
C TYR A 337 35.60 13.96 14.36
N GLN A 338 35.88 13.11 13.37
CA GLN A 338 36.74 13.49 12.21
C GLN A 338 35.97 13.80 10.92
N GLY A 339 34.64 13.63 10.90
CA GLY A 339 33.81 13.89 9.73
C GLY A 339 33.49 15.37 9.50
N LEU A 340 32.53 15.62 8.62
CA LEU A 340 32.06 16.98 8.30
C LEU A 340 31.19 17.53 9.43
N ILE A 341 31.45 18.77 9.85
CA ILE A 341 30.53 19.55 10.68
C ILE A 341 29.81 20.54 9.78
N VAL A 342 28.49 20.43 9.70
CA VAL A 342 27.64 21.30 8.88
C VAL A 342 26.73 22.14 9.77
N THR A 343 26.45 23.38 9.38
CA THR A 343 25.45 24.20 10.09
C THR A 343 24.03 23.67 9.83
N ASP A 344 23.10 23.96 10.75
CA ASP A 344 21.71 24.11 10.34
C ASP A 344 21.56 25.29 9.35
N ALA A 345 20.36 25.52 8.83
CA ALA A 345 20.12 26.58 7.85
C ALA A 345 20.47 27.97 8.42
N MET A 346 21.48 28.62 7.84
CA MET A 346 22.01 29.91 8.32
C MET A 346 21.04 31.10 8.14
N ASP A 347 19.90 30.88 7.48
CA ASP A 347 18.79 31.83 7.34
C ASP A 347 17.74 31.78 8.46
N MET A 348 17.95 30.90 9.45
CA MET A 348 17.10 30.80 10.64
C MET A 348 17.29 31.98 11.62
N GLY A 349 16.21 32.33 12.32
CA GLY A 349 16.17 33.44 13.28
C GLY A 349 17.17 33.32 14.43
N GLY A 350 17.51 32.09 14.85
CA GLY A 350 18.56 31.84 15.84
C GLY A 350 19.93 32.43 15.50
N ILE A 351 20.19 32.73 14.22
CA ILE A 351 21.42 33.40 13.74
C ILE A 351 21.11 34.81 13.22
N THR A 352 20.16 34.94 12.30
CA THR A 352 19.96 36.18 11.50
C THR A 352 19.49 37.37 12.32
N VAL A 353 18.86 37.14 13.48
CA VAL A 353 18.45 38.21 14.41
C VAL A 353 19.65 38.89 15.09
N ARG A 354 20.78 38.17 15.22
CA ARG A 354 21.93 38.60 16.04
C ARG A 354 23.16 38.96 15.24
N TYR A 355 23.35 38.33 14.08
CA TYR A 355 24.57 38.45 13.29
C TYR A 355 24.25 38.75 11.83
N ALA A 356 24.99 39.70 11.25
CA ALA A 356 24.98 39.91 9.81
C ALA A 356 25.45 38.63 9.07
N PRO A 357 24.89 38.28 7.90
CA PRO A 357 25.18 37.02 7.20
C PRO A 357 26.67 36.71 7.04
N GLY A 358 27.48 37.70 6.62
CA GLY A 358 28.92 37.53 6.44
C GLY A 358 29.69 37.27 7.75
N GLU A 359 29.33 37.98 8.83
CA GLU A 359 29.98 37.80 10.14
C GLU A 359 29.60 36.45 10.77
N ALA A 360 28.35 36.02 10.62
CA ALA A 360 27.88 34.70 11.04
C ALA A 360 28.67 33.59 10.34
N ALA A 361 28.85 33.69 9.01
CA ALA A 361 29.64 32.74 8.22
C ALA A 361 31.09 32.64 8.72
N VAL A 362 31.76 33.78 8.96
CA VAL A 362 33.14 33.80 9.48
C VAL A 362 33.22 33.16 10.86
N ARG A 363 32.31 33.51 11.78
CA ARG A 363 32.28 32.94 13.15
C ARG A 363 32.08 31.42 13.14
N ALA A 364 31.15 30.93 12.33
CA ALA A 364 30.91 29.50 12.16
C ALA A 364 32.18 28.74 11.72
N ILE A 365 32.88 29.24 10.70
CA ILE A 365 34.12 28.61 10.22
C ILE A 365 35.22 28.65 11.28
N VAL A 366 35.38 29.78 11.97
CA VAL A 366 36.34 29.91 13.09
C VAL A 366 36.03 28.91 14.21
N ALA A 367 34.75 28.73 14.54
CA ALA A 367 34.30 27.85 15.62
C ALA A 367 34.57 26.36 15.35
N GLY A 368 34.53 25.93 14.09
CA GLY A 368 34.82 24.53 13.72
C GLY A 368 34.01 23.97 12.55
N ILE A 369 33.09 24.74 11.98
CA ILE A 369 32.24 24.33 10.85
C ILE A 369 33.08 24.05 9.59
N ASP A 370 32.76 22.95 8.92
CA ASP A 370 33.32 22.62 7.61
C ASP A 370 32.42 23.13 6.47
N VAL A 371 31.09 23.11 6.64
CA VAL A 371 30.11 23.50 5.60
C VAL A 371 29.04 24.44 6.16
N LEU A 372 28.82 25.56 5.46
CA LEU A 372 27.77 26.55 5.70
C LEU A 372 26.56 26.22 4.80
N LEU A 373 25.44 25.85 5.43
CA LEU A 373 24.20 25.51 4.76
C LEU A 373 23.28 26.74 4.69
N MET A 374 22.74 27.03 3.51
CA MET A 374 21.69 28.05 3.30
C MET A 374 22.06 29.44 3.86
N SER A 375 23.24 29.94 3.50
CA SER A 375 23.58 31.35 3.81
C SER A 375 22.56 32.30 3.18
N PRO A 376 21.98 33.26 3.93
CA PRO A 376 20.91 34.15 3.43
C PRO A 376 21.32 34.96 2.19
N VAL A 377 22.59 35.38 2.17
CA VAL A 377 23.21 36.13 1.09
C VAL A 377 24.56 35.47 0.80
N PRO A 378 24.61 34.48 -0.11
CA PRO A 378 25.82 33.72 -0.41
C PRO A 378 27.03 34.59 -0.78
N ASP A 379 26.83 35.64 -1.58
CA ASP A 379 27.88 36.62 -1.94
C ASP A 379 28.50 37.29 -0.71
N ALA A 380 27.68 37.79 0.20
CA ALA A 380 28.16 38.45 1.42
C ALA A 380 28.92 37.48 2.34
N ALA A 381 28.50 36.21 2.39
CA ALA A 381 29.24 35.18 3.11
C ALA A 381 30.60 34.91 2.44
N PHE A 382 30.63 34.80 1.11
CA PHE A 382 31.86 34.60 0.33
C PHE A 382 32.86 35.75 0.54
N GLU A 383 32.43 37.00 0.36
CA GLU A 383 33.26 38.19 0.53
C GLU A 383 33.82 38.31 1.96
N ALA A 384 32.98 38.06 2.97
CA ALA A 384 33.41 38.11 4.37
C ALA A 384 34.44 37.02 4.70
N LEU A 385 34.27 35.80 4.17
CA LEU A 385 35.25 34.73 4.31
C LEU A 385 36.56 35.09 3.60
N GLN A 386 36.50 35.71 2.44
CA GLN A 386 37.68 36.18 1.71
C GLN A 386 38.46 37.22 2.52
N ALA A 387 37.76 38.20 3.09
CA ALA A 387 38.34 39.21 3.98
C ALA A 387 38.92 38.58 5.27
N ALA A 388 38.24 37.59 5.85
CA ALA A 388 38.69 36.90 7.05
C ALA A 388 39.95 36.04 6.81
N VAL A 389 40.08 35.42 5.63
CA VAL A 389 41.30 34.71 5.25
C VAL A 389 42.44 35.68 5.00
N LYS A 390 42.18 36.78 4.29
CA LYS A 390 43.18 37.84 4.00
C LYS A 390 43.72 38.50 5.26
N SER A 391 42.86 38.74 6.25
CA SER A 391 43.24 39.32 7.55
C SER A 391 43.88 38.32 8.52
N GLY A 392 43.85 37.02 8.23
CA GLY A 392 44.37 35.97 9.10
C GLY A 392 43.41 35.52 10.20
N ARG A 393 42.19 36.08 10.28
CA ARG A 393 41.13 35.61 11.20
C ARG A 393 40.74 34.16 10.92
N ILE A 394 40.80 33.73 9.66
CA ILE A 394 40.78 32.32 9.26
C ILE A 394 42.15 31.95 8.72
N SER A 395 42.86 31.06 9.42
CA SER A 395 44.17 30.60 8.96
C SER A 395 44.05 29.70 7.73
N LYS A 396 45.08 29.71 6.88
CA LYS A 396 45.16 28.80 5.73
C LYS A 396 45.03 27.33 6.14
N ALA A 397 45.63 26.94 7.26
CA ALA A 397 45.54 25.57 7.78
C ALA A 397 44.10 25.20 8.17
N ARG A 398 43.35 26.12 8.79
CA ARG A 398 41.95 25.93 9.16
C ARG A 398 41.06 25.76 7.92
N LEU A 399 41.26 26.61 6.91
CA LEU A 399 40.57 26.54 5.62
C LEU A 399 40.89 25.21 4.90
N ASP A 400 42.18 24.89 4.76
CA ASP A 400 42.63 23.65 4.09
C ASP A 400 42.12 22.40 4.81
N ALA A 401 41.96 22.43 6.14
CA ALA A 401 41.37 21.32 6.89
C ALA A 401 39.90 21.07 6.51
N SER A 402 39.06 22.10 6.46
CA SER A 402 37.65 21.97 6.03
C SER A 402 37.55 21.46 4.60
N VAL A 403 38.24 22.12 3.67
CA VAL A 403 38.18 21.76 2.25
C VAL A 403 38.68 20.33 2.02
N ARG A 404 39.71 19.89 2.74
CA ARG A 404 40.16 18.50 2.69
C ARG A 404 39.05 17.52 3.08
N ARG A 405 38.29 17.77 4.16
CA ARG A 405 37.18 16.88 4.56
C ARG A 405 36.09 16.83 3.50
N ILE A 406 35.77 17.97 2.87
CA ILE A 406 34.77 18.07 1.79
C ILE A 406 35.23 17.27 0.55
N LEU A 407 36.48 17.45 0.14
CA LEU A 407 37.07 16.67 -0.95
C LEU A 407 37.12 15.17 -0.60
N GLN A 408 37.42 14.80 0.65
CA GLN A 408 37.38 13.40 1.09
C GLN A 408 35.97 12.83 0.98
N ALA A 409 34.92 13.56 1.36
CA ALA A 409 33.53 13.12 1.19
C ALA A 409 33.17 12.91 -0.30
N LYS A 410 33.54 13.86 -1.17
CA LYS A 410 33.39 13.73 -2.63
C LYS A 410 34.12 12.51 -3.19
N ALA A 411 35.32 12.25 -2.68
CA ALA A 411 36.14 11.11 -3.06
C ALA A 411 35.55 9.77 -2.61
N ARG A 412 35.04 9.69 -1.36
CA ARG A 412 34.36 8.51 -0.81
C ARG A 412 33.13 8.10 -1.63
N LEU A 413 32.40 9.10 -2.14
CA LEU A 413 31.23 8.89 -3.00
C LEU A 413 31.58 8.60 -4.48
N GLY A 414 32.86 8.56 -4.82
CA GLY A 414 33.34 8.30 -6.19
C GLY A 414 33.13 9.45 -7.18
N LEU A 415 32.73 10.65 -6.72
CA LEU A 415 32.34 11.76 -7.61
C LEU A 415 33.49 12.35 -8.41
N HIS A 416 34.73 12.17 -7.95
CA HIS A 416 35.94 12.52 -8.70
C HIS A 416 36.15 11.65 -9.95
N ALA A 417 35.56 10.46 -10.00
CA ALA A 417 35.65 9.52 -11.12
C ALA A 417 34.36 9.51 -11.95
N ASN A 418 33.19 9.43 -11.30
CA ASN A 418 31.89 9.53 -11.95
C ASN A 418 30.90 10.31 -11.07
N ARG A 419 30.41 11.44 -11.60
CA ARG A 419 29.48 12.36 -10.92
C ARG A 419 28.12 12.50 -11.59
N LEU A 420 27.87 11.75 -12.67
CA LEU A 420 26.60 11.78 -13.38
C LEU A 420 25.77 10.53 -13.05
N VAL A 421 24.46 10.69 -13.04
CA VAL A 421 23.50 9.58 -12.89
C VAL A 421 22.87 9.22 -14.23
N ASP A 422 22.49 7.96 -14.39
CA ASP A 422 21.75 7.49 -15.56
C ASP A 422 20.25 7.74 -15.38
N VAL A 423 19.74 8.79 -16.00
CA VAL A 423 18.32 9.19 -15.93
C VAL A 423 17.39 8.14 -16.53
N ASN A 424 17.86 7.31 -17.48
CA ASN A 424 17.05 6.26 -18.10
C ASN A 424 16.84 5.06 -17.18
N ALA A 425 17.67 4.91 -16.15
CA ALA A 425 17.55 3.83 -15.17
C ALA A 425 16.69 4.19 -13.95
N LEU A 426 16.17 5.43 -13.86
CA LEU A 426 15.41 5.90 -12.69
C LEU A 426 14.17 5.05 -12.43
N ASN A 427 13.43 4.67 -13.47
CA ASN A 427 12.24 3.82 -13.37
C ASN A 427 12.51 2.40 -12.81
N GLN A 428 13.78 1.99 -12.72
CA GLN A 428 14.20 0.71 -12.12
C GLN A 428 14.83 0.87 -10.73
N LYS A 429 15.25 2.09 -10.37
CA LYS A 429 16.09 2.37 -9.19
C LYS A 429 15.47 3.33 -8.18
N PHE A 430 14.26 3.82 -8.47
CA PHE A 430 13.57 4.81 -7.65
C PHE A 430 12.11 4.37 -7.47
N ALA A 431 11.55 4.60 -6.28
CA ALA A 431 10.13 4.37 -5.96
C ALA A 431 9.64 2.94 -6.25
N SER A 432 10.47 1.92 -6.01
CA SER A 432 10.08 0.56 -6.35
C SER A 432 8.87 0.11 -5.52
N VAL A 433 7.95 -0.64 -6.14
CA VAL A 433 6.78 -1.19 -5.45
C VAL A 433 7.17 -2.04 -4.24
N ALA A 434 8.31 -2.75 -4.31
CA ALA A 434 8.83 -3.54 -3.20
C ALA A 434 9.23 -2.65 -2.00
N TRP A 435 9.87 -1.51 -2.26
CA TRP A 435 10.25 -0.56 -1.21
C TRP A 435 9.05 0.16 -0.60
N GLN A 436 8.07 0.57 -1.43
CA GLN A 436 6.82 1.13 -0.94
C GLN A 436 6.08 0.14 -0.02
N LYS A 437 6.07 -1.15 -0.41
CA LYS A 437 5.49 -2.22 0.42
C LYS A 437 6.26 -2.39 1.74
N GLU A 438 7.59 -2.40 1.70
CA GLU A 438 8.42 -2.53 2.90
C GLU A 438 8.25 -1.33 3.85
N ALA A 439 8.16 -0.11 3.31
CA ALA A 439 7.88 1.11 4.07
C ALA A 439 6.47 1.09 4.71
N GLN A 440 5.47 0.58 3.98
CA GLN A 440 4.12 0.36 4.52
C GLN A 440 4.14 -0.67 5.66
N GLU A 441 4.85 -1.80 5.50
CA GLU A 441 4.96 -2.83 6.54
C GLU A 441 5.66 -2.30 7.81
N ILE A 442 6.66 -1.42 7.66
CA ILE A 442 7.29 -0.69 8.77
C ILE A 442 6.27 0.22 9.47
N SER A 443 5.48 0.98 8.69
CA SER A 443 4.43 1.84 9.24
C SER A 443 3.33 1.07 9.97
N ASP A 444 2.93 -0.10 9.44
CA ASP A 444 1.93 -0.97 10.05
C ASP A 444 2.34 -1.38 11.47
N ARG A 445 3.64 -1.64 11.71
CA ARG A 445 4.17 -1.98 13.05
C ARG A 445 4.16 -0.81 14.03
N GLY A 446 4.25 0.42 13.54
CA GLY A 446 4.36 1.62 14.38
C GLY A 446 3.04 2.10 14.98
N VAL A 447 1.89 1.66 14.47
CA VAL A 447 0.58 2.05 15.01
C VAL A 447 0.45 1.57 16.45
N THR A 448 0.09 2.49 17.35
CA THR A 448 0.01 2.22 18.79
C THR A 448 -1.39 2.53 19.33
N LEU A 449 -2.01 1.56 20.01
CA LEU A 449 -3.27 1.75 20.72
C LEU A 449 -2.99 2.29 22.12
N LEU A 450 -3.45 3.51 22.40
CA LEU A 450 -3.20 4.17 23.69
C LEU A 450 -4.36 3.99 24.66
N ARG A 451 -5.57 3.78 24.14
CA ARG A 451 -6.79 3.59 24.92
C ARG A 451 -7.84 2.87 24.10
N ASP A 452 -8.57 1.93 24.70
CA ASP A 452 -9.80 1.37 24.15
C ASP A 452 -10.68 0.82 25.28
N THR A 453 -11.16 1.70 26.16
CA THR A 453 -11.99 1.30 27.31
C THR A 453 -13.28 0.56 26.94
N PRO A 454 -14.00 0.90 25.84
CA PRO A 454 -15.20 0.18 25.42
C PRO A 454 -14.94 -1.05 24.55
N HIS A 455 -13.67 -1.40 24.26
CA HIS A 455 -13.30 -2.48 23.35
C HIS A 455 -13.94 -2.34 21.96
N ARG A 456 -13.84 -1.15 21.34
CA ARG A 456 -14.44 -0.85 20.03
C ARG A 456 -13.69 -1.50 18.88
N LEU A 457 -12.39 -1.78 19.04
CA LEU A 457 -11.55 -2.31 17.98
C LEU A 457 -11.37 -3.84 18.09
N PRO A 458 -11.18 -4.53 16.96
CA PRO A 458 -11.30 -4.03 15.59
C PRO A 458 -12.78 -3.86 15.17
N LEU A 459 -13.02 -2.93 14.24
CA LEU A 459 -14.27 -2.79 13.51
C LEU A 459 -14.48 -3.98 12.55
N ASP A 460 -15.74 -4.26 12.25
CA ASP A 460 -16.14 -5.41 11.43
C ASP A 460 -16.84 -4.97 10.14
N ALA A 461 -16.09 -4.93 9.03
CA ALA A 461 -16.65 -4.56 7.73
C ALA A 461 -17.58 -5.63 7.12
N THR A 462 -17.75 -6.82 7.72
CA THR A 462 -18.78 -7.78 7.25
C THR A 462 -20.18 -7.38 7.73
N LYS A 463 -20.30 -6.44 8.66
CA LYS A 463 -21.57 -5.94 9.18
C LYS A 463 -21.96 -4.61 8.53
N PRO A 464 -23.27 -4.34 8.34
CA PRO A 464 -23.73 -3.05 7.86
C PRO A 464 -23.23 -1.92 8.76
N SER A 465 -22.58 -0.91 8.19
CA SER A 465 -22.08 0.21 8.98
C SER A 465 -21.96 1.51 8.19
N ARG A 466 -22.40 2.60 8.84
CA ARG A 466 -22.27 3.98 8.37
C ARG A 466 -21.29 4.73 9.25
N ALA A 467 -20.34 5.42 8.65
CA ALA A 467 -19.32 6.17 9.37
C ALA A 467 -19.35 7.66 9.07
N LEU A 468 -18.93 8.43 10.06
CA LEU A 468 -18.59 9.83 9.93
C LEU A 468 -17.07 10.00 10.12
N LEU A 469 -16.35 10.50 9.12
CA LEU A 469 -14.95 10.89 9.24
C LEU A 469 -14.85 12.41 9.46
N LEU A 470 -14.25 12.83 10.57
CA LEU A 470 -13.77 14.20 10.77
C LEU A 470 -12.26 14.19 10.54
N ALA A 471 -11.80 14.77 9.42
CA ALA A 471 -10.39 14.89 9.10
C ALA A 471 -9.94 16.34 9.29
N PHE A 472 -9.26 16.60 10.41
CA PHE A 472 -8.86 17.95 10.84
C PHE A 472 -7.35 18.12 10.75
N TYR A 473 -6.92 19.07 9.92
CA TYR A 473 -5.52 19.39 9.71
C TYR A 473 -5.16 20.71 10.41
N ALA A 474 -4.09 20.70 11.21
CA ALA A 474 -3.63 21.88 11.95
C ALA A 474 -2.79 22.86 11.11
N ASP A 475 -2.81 22.73 9.79
CA ASP A 475 -2.03 23.49 8.80
C ASP A 475 -2.83 23.57 7.48
N PRO A 476 -2.46 24.43 6.51
CA PRO A 476 -3.10 24.46 5.20
C PRO A 476 -2.89 23.14 4.44
N GLU A 477 -3.99 22.46 4.14
CA GLU A 477 -4.02 21.21 3.38
C GLU A 477 -5.35 21.17 2.61
N PRO A 478 -5.34 21.18 1.26
CA PRO A 478 -6.57 21.19 0.47
C PRO A 478 -7.38 19.89 0.59
N TYR A 479 -6.74 18.75 0.87
CA TYR A 479 -7.43 17.45 0.97
C TYR A 479 -7.07 16.68 2.27
N PRO A 480 -7.39 17.21 3.46
CA PRO A 480 -6.99 16.61 4.74
C PRO A 480 -7.45 15.17 4.89
N GLY A 481 -6.57 14.17 4.95
CA GLY A 481 -6.96 12.78 5.20
C GLY A 481 -7.59 12.07 3.98
N GLU A 482 -7.14 12.39 2.77
CA GLU A 482 -7.59 11.75 1.53
C GLU A 482 -7.27 10.25 1.49
N ASP A 483 -6.05 9.84 1.87
CA ASP A 483 -5.66 8.42 1.86
C ASP A 483 -6.46 7.61 2.87
N LEU A 484 -6.68 8.16 4.07
CA LEU A 484 -7.54 7.55 5.08
C LEU A 484 -8.97 7.40 4.55
N GLU A 485 -9.55 8.46 3.98
CA GLU A 485 -10.90 8.40 3.39
C GLU A 485 -11.00 7.30 2.33
N ARG A 486 -10.04 7.24 1.40
CA ARG A 486 -10.01 6.23 0.33
C ARG A 486 -10.04 4.82 0.88
N GLU A 487 -9.25 4.54 1.92
CA GLU A 487 -9.25 3.25 2.60
C GLU A 487 -10.56 2.98 3.35
N LEU A 488 -11.14 3.97 4.02
CA LEU A 488 -12.39 3.80 4.77
C LEU A 488 -13.61 3.60 3.86
N ARG A 489 -13.65 4.25 2.69
CA ARG A 489 -14.73 4.09 1.70
C ARG A 489 -14.87 2.67 1.17
N THR A 490 -13.79 1.88 1.18
CA THR A 490 -13.85 0.47 0.78
C THR A 490 -14.29 -0.45 1.91
N ARG A 491 -14.37 0.05 3.16
CA ARG A 491 -14.65 -0.78 4.34
C ARG A 491 -16.04 -0.50 4.94
N PHE A 492 -16.50 0.75 4.92
CA PHE A 492 -17.87 1.12 5.32
C PHE A 492 -18.87 1.04 4.15
N ASP A 493 -20.16 0.84 4.45
CA ASP A 493 -21.22 0.91 3.42
C ASP A 493 -21.56 2.35 3.04
N SER A 494 -21.39 3.29 3.98
CA SER A 494 -21.50 4.72 3.74
C SER A 494 -20.48 5.48 4.60
N LEU A 495 -19.85 6.48 4.00
CA LEU A 495 -18.92 7.38 4.66
C LEU A 495 -19.26 8.83 4.34
N THR A 496 -19.68 9.56 5.37
CA THR A 496 -19.76 11.03 5.34
C THR A 496 -18.44 11.58 5.86
N THR A 497 -17.87 12.55 5.14
CA THR A 497 -16.58 13.15 5.51
C THR A 497 -16.75 14.66 5.71
N LEU A 498 -16.28 15.16 6.84
CA LEU A 498 -16.09 16.58 7.11
C LEU A 498 -14.59 16.85 7.20
N ARG A 499 -14.11 17.83 6.42
CA ARG A 499 -12.70 18.20 6.37
C ARG A 499 -12.54 19.63 6.84
N ALA A 500 -11.53 19.87 7.66
CA ALA A 500 -11.15 21.21 8.07
C ALA A 500 -9.63 21.36 8.06
N ASP A 501 -9.17 22.55 7.70
CA ASP A 501 -7.77 22.97 7.72
C ASP A 501 -7.70 24.44 8.16
N THR A 502 -6.51 25.05 8.16
CA THR A 502 -6.36 26.44 8.61
C THR A 502 -6.56 27.49 7.50
N ARG A 503 -6.83 27.07 6.25
CA ARG A 503 -6.90 27.96 5.09
C ARG A 503 -8.14 27.76 4.22
N PHE A 504 -8.45 26.54 3.79
CA PHE A 504 -9.49 26.30 2.77
C PHE A 504 -10.86 26.12 3.37
N VAL A 505 -10.96 25.32 4.44
CA VAL A 505 -12.21 25.04 5.13
C VAL A 505 -12.02 25.19 6.64
N ASN A 506 -12.55 26.29 7.18
CA ASN A 506 -12.53 26.55 8.60
C ASN A 506 -13.51 25.63 9.37
N ALA A 507 -13.11 25.11 10.54
CA ALA A 507 -13.96 24.19 11.31
C ALA A 507 -15.21 24.87 11.91
N GLY A 508 -15.17 26.17 12.20
CA GLY A 508 -16.27 26.94 12.77
C GLY A 508 -17.49 27.10 11.86
N ILE A 509 -17.34 26.88 10.55
CA ILE A 509 -18.48 26.90 9.60
C ILE A 509 -19.09 25.51 9.39
N LEU A 510 -18.44 24.44 9.86
CA LEU A 510 -18.92 23.09 9.70
C LEU A 510 -20.00 22.76 10.74
N LYS A 511 -20.97 21.95 10.33
CA LYS A 511 -22.01 21.43 11.22
C LYS A 511 -21.93 19.90 11.21
N LEU A 512 -21.96 19.31 12.40
CA LEU A 512 -22.07 17.86 12.51
C LEU A 512 -23.40 17.39 11.90
N PRO A 513 -23.41 16.29 11.14
CA PRO A 513 -24.66 15.69 10.71
C PRO A 513 -25.43 15.14 11.92
N PRO A 514 -26.75 14.92 11.79
CA PRO A 514 -27.56 14.35 12.86
C PRO A 514 -26.94 13.03 13.38
N PRO A 515 -26.87 12.80 14.71
CA PRO A 515 -26.23 11.61 15.26
C PRO A 515 -26.76 10.28 14.68
N ASP A 516 -28.01 10.22 14.25
CA ASP A 516 -28.62 9.01 13.68
C ASP A 516 -28.23 8.72 12.23
N SER A 517 -27.45 9.60 11.58
CA SER A 517 -26.94 9.39 10.22
C SER A 517 -25.69 8.49 10.16
N TYR A 518 -25.03 8.24 11.30
CA TYR A 518 -23.84 7.39 11.40
C TYR A 518 -23.87 6.51 12.65
N ASP A 519 -23.17 5.38 12.59
CA ASP A 519 -23.09 4.39 13.66
C ASP A 519 -21.79 4.49 14.46
N VAL A 520 -20.73 5.00 13.81
CA VAL A 520 -19.41 5.29 14.41
C VAL A 520 -18.82 6.54 13.78
N ALA A 521 -18.12 7.35 14.57
CA ALA A 521 -17.32 8.47 14.08
C ALA A 521 -15.82 8.19 14.25
N ILE A 522 -15.04 8.61 13.25
CA ILE A 522 -13.59 8.58 13.27
C ILE A 522 -13.12 10.04 13.29
N LEU A 523 -12.50 10.45 14.39
CA LEU A 523 -11.90 11.78 14.54
C LEU A 523 -10.40 11.67 14.26
N ALA A 524 -9.98 12.09 13.07
CA ALA A 524 -8.58 12.08 12.64
C ALA A 524 -7.97 13.48 12.79
N LEU A 525 -6.99 13.59 13.70
CA LEU A 525 -6.30 14.84 14.04
C LEU A 525 -4.90 14.82 13.41
N PHE A 526 -4.71 15.58 12.34
CA PHE A 526 -3.45 15.71 11.61
C PHE A 526 -2.69 16.94 12.12
N VAL A 527 -1.58 16.69 12.80
CA VAL A 527 -0.72 17.75 13.34
C VAL A 527 0.70 17.51 12.89
N ARG A 528 1.17 18.36 11.99
CA ARG A 528 2.56 18.33 11.52
C ARG A 528 3.45 19.12 12.47
N VAL A 529 4.64 18.58 12.70
CA VAL A 529 5.80 19.31 13.23
C VAL A 529 6.43 20.07 12.07
N SER A 530 6.45 21.41 12.14
CA SER A 530 7.02 22.26 11.09
C SER A 530 7.69 23.50 11.64
N ASP A 531 8.63 24.02 10.87
CA ASP A 531 9.34 25.26 11.13
C ASP A 531 8.39 26.46 11.24
N ARG A 532 8.72 27.40 12.14
CA ARG A 532 8.02 28.68 12.36
C ARG A 532 6.56 28.54 12.80
N LYS A 533 6.10 27.33 13.15
CA LYS A 533 4.74 27.08 13.65
C LYS A 533 4.60 27.38 15.14
N GLY A 534 5.64 27.09 15.91
CA GLY A 534 5.72 27.36 17.35
C GLY A 534 4.82 26.48 18.26
N ASN A 535 3.97 25.61 17.72
CA ASN A 535 3.19 24.62 18.48
C ASN A 535 2.88 23.35 17.66
N VAL A 536 2.53 22.28 18.38
CA VAL A 536 2.12 20.97 17.83
C VAL A 536 0.70 20.62 18.31
N ASP A 537 -0.20 21.58 18.17
CA ASP A 537 -1.56 21.51 18.69
C ASP A 537 -2.64 21.60 17.60
N VAL A 538 -3.85 21.18 17.96
CA VAL A 538 -5.05 21.35 17.15
C VAL A 538 -5.62 22.77 17.34
N PRO A 539 -5.99 23.48 16.27
CA PRO A 539 -6.69 24.77 16.33
C PRO A 539 -7.95 24.75 17.23
N ALA A 540 -8.23 25.88 17.90
CA ALA A 540 -9.32 25.98 18.87
C ALA A 540 -10.70 25.64 18.28
N GLU A 541 -10.99 26.04 17.05
CA GLU A 541 -12.26 25.75 16.38
C GLU A 541 -12.40 24.27 16.02
N GLN A 542 -11.31 23.61 15.64
CA GLN A 542 -11.29 22.16 15.39
C GLN A 542 -11.49 21.39 16.71
N ALA A 543 -10.85 21.83 17.80
CA ALA A 543 -11.05 21.27 19.13
C ALA A 543 -12.51 21.44 19.60
N ALA A 544 -13.10 22.62 19.41
CA ALA A 544 -14.50 22.89 19.77
C ALA A 544 -15.49 21.98 19.01
N LEU A 545 -15.26 21.75 17.72
CA LEU A 545 -16.09 20.84 16.92
C LEU A 545 -15.91 19.37 17.34
N ALA A 546 -14.68 18.97 17.68
CA ALA A 546 -14.42 17.65 18.26
C ALA A 546 -15.14 17.47 19.61
N GLU A 547 -15.15 18.48 20.48
CA GLU A 547 -15.91 18.46 21.74
C GLU A 547 -17.42 18.31 21.53
N GLN A 548 -17.98 18.96 20.50
CA GLN A 548 -19.37 18.75 20.11
C GLN A 548 -19.63 17.30 19.68
N LEU A 549 -18.69 16.69 18.94
CA LEU A 549 -18.80 15.28 18.54
C LEU A 549 -18.86 14.36 19.76
N TYR A 550 -17.98 14.54 20.76
CA TYR A 550 -17.99 13.72 21.98
C TYR A 550 -19.29 13.84 22.78
N LYS A 551 -19.99 14.98 22.72
CA LYS A 551 -21.29 15.18 23.39
C LYS A 551 -22.46 14.47 22.70
N THR A 552 -22.27 13.89 21.51
CA THR A 552 -23.33 13.16 20.80
C THR A 552 -23.69 11.81 21.41
N GLY A 553 -22.80 11.23 22.24
CA GLY A 553 -22.95 9.88 22.79
C GLY A 553 -22.74 8.74 21.77
N LYS A 554 -22.37 9.06 20.52
CA LYS A 554 -22.07 8.06 19.49
C LYS A 554 -20.69 7.43 19.75
N PRO A 555 -20.46 6.18 19.31
CA PRO A 555 -19.13 5.57 19.27
C PRO A 555 -18.13 6.46 18.51
N ILE A 556 -17.03 6.84 19.15
CA ILE A 556 -15.98 7.67 18.54
C ILE A 556 -14.64 6.96 18.71
N ILE A 557 -13.88 6.89 17.62
CA ILE A 557 -12.48 6.47 17.59
C ILE A 557 -11.64 7.67 17.21
N THR A 558 -10.73 8.07 18.09
CA THR A 558 -9.86 9.22 17.85
C THR A 558 -8.48 8.73 17.40
N VAL A 559 -7.92 9.40 16.41
CA VAL A 559 -6.61 9.05 15.85
C VAL A 559 -5.74 10.30 15.80
N GLY A 560 -4.58 10.24 16.46
CA GLY A 560 -3.53 11.25 16.38
C GLY A 560 -2.55 10.94 15.25
N PHE A 561 -2.60 11.71 14.17
CA PHE A 561 -1.61 11.73 13.08
C PHE A 561 -0.59 12.83 13.35
N GLY A 562 0.37 12.56 14.24
CA GLY A 562 1.33 13.54 14.71
C GLY A 562 1.67 13.33 16.18
N SER A 563 1.75 14.42 16.95
CA SER A 563 2.11 14.39 18.37
C SER A 563 1.24 13.40 19.18
N PRO A 564 1.85 12.43 19.91
CA PRO A 564 1.09 11.51 20.75
C PRO A 564 0.50 12.19 21.99
N TYR A 565 0.99 13.38 22.36
CA TYR A 565 0.54 14.15 23.52
C TYR A 565 -0.86 14.76 23.32
N LEU A 566 -1.39 14.79 22.09
CA LEU A 566 -2.72 15.32 21.78
C LEU A 566 -3.84 14.66 22.59
N ILE A 567 -3.65 13.42 23.05
CA ILE A 567 -4.61 12.72 23.90
C ILE A 567 -4.92 13.49 25.20
N GLU A 568 -3.98 14.29 25.72
CA GLU A 568 -4.19 15.10 26.93
C GLU A 568 -5.26 16.17 26.74
N LYS A 569 -5.46 16.67 25.52
CA LYS A 569 -6.50 17.66 25.20
C LYS A 569 -7.90 17.06 25.08
N PHE A 570 -8.01 15.74 24.97
CA PHE A 570 -9.27 15.05 24.79
C PHE A 570 -9.45 13.93 25.83
N PRO A 571 -9.50 14.26 27.14
CA PRO A 571 -9.63 13.27 28.19
C PRO A 571 -10.87 12.38 28.03
N GLN A 572 -11.93 12.89 27.40
CA GLN A 572 -13.17 12.19 27.08
C GLN A 572 -13.06 11.13 25.97
N ALA A 573 -11.95 11.09 25.21
CA ALA A 573 -11.78 10.11 24.15
C ALA A 573 -11.61 8.70 24.75
N GLU A 574 -12.54 7.80 24.51
CA GLU A 574 -12.52 6.45 25.09
C GLU A 574 -11.65 5.46 24.30
N THR A 575 -11.51 5.70 22.99
CA THR A 575 -10.67 4.90 22.08
C THR A 575 -9.71 5.83 21.34
N TRP A 576 -8.40 5.58 21.46
CA TRP A 576 -7.34 6.43 20.90
C TRP A 576 -6.20 5.63 20.27
N LEU A 577 -5.92 5.91 18.99
CA LEU A 577 -4.75 5.40 18.26
C LEU A 577 -3.74 6.53 18.00
N ALA A 578 -2.45 6.22 18.12
CA ALA A 578 -1.36 7.08 17.70
C ALA A 578 -0.68 6.52 16.44
N ALA A 579 -0.57 7.36 15.41
CA ALA A 579 0.12 7.06 14.16
C ALA A 579 1.45 7.83 14.01
N PHE A 580 1.72 8.78 14.91
CA PHE A 580 2.96 9.56 15.03
C PHE A 580 3.37 10.41 13.80
N GLY A 581 2.58 10.41 12.73
CA GLY A 581 2.89 11.14 11.51
C GLY A 581 1.69 11.24 10.58
N ILE A 582 1.83 12.08 9.56
CA ILE A 582 0.78 12.44 8.60
C ILE A 582 0.95 11.78 7.23
N SER A 583 1.94 10.89 7.07
CA SER A 583 2.23 10.25 5.78
C SER A 583 1.06 9.38 5.30
N ASP A 584 1.00 9.17 4.00
CA ASP A 584 0.13 8.22 3.32
C ASP A 584 0.21 6.82 3.97
N VAL A 585 1.43 6.31 4.22
CA VAL A 585 1.62 5.00 4.87
C VAL A 585 1.02 4.95 6.27
N ALA A 586 1.07 6.04 7.04
CA ALA A 586 0.47 6.13 8.37
C ALA A 586 -1.08 6.10 8.29
N GLN A 587 -1.67 6.83 7.34
CA GLN A 587 -3.10 6.82 7.08
C GLN A 587 -3.63 5.43 6.68
N ILE A 588 -2.92 4.76 5.77
CA ILE A 588 -3.23 3.39 5.36
C ILE A 588 -3.10 2.42 6.54
N SER A 589 -2.03 2.56 7.35
CA SER A 589 -1.79 1.70 8.53
C SER A 589 -2.94 1.80 9.54
N VAL A 590 -3.43 3.02 9.80
CA VAL A 590 -4.58 3.24 10.69
C VAL A 590 -5.83 2.57 10.13
N ALA A 591 -6.14 2.74 8.85
CA ALA A 591 -7.31 2.07 8.26
C ALA A 591 -7.22 0.54 8.36
N ARG A 592 -6.01 -0.03 8.19
CA ARG A 592 -5.76 -1.46 8.39
C ARG A 592 -5.98 -1.87 9.84
N ALA A 593 -5.43 -1.11 10.79
CA ALA A 593 -5.56 -1.37 12.23
C ALA A 593 -7.02 -1.29 12.71
N LEU A 594 -7.77 -0.27 12.25
CA LEU A 594 -9.17 -0.07 12.61
C LEU A 594 -10.03 -1.29 12.33
N PHE A 595 -9.75 -2.04 11.25
CA PHE A 595 -10.52 -3.22 10.85
C PHE A 595 -9.79 -4.55 11.15
N GLY A 596 -8.70 -4.52 11.90
CA GLY A 596 -7.93 -5.71 12.26
C GLY A 596 -7.21 -6.38 11.10
N GLN A 597 -6.98 -5.70 9.98
CA GLN A 597 -6.18 -6.24 8.87
C GLN A 597 -4.73 -6.47 9.26
N ILE A 598 -4.23 -5.65 10.19
CA ILE A 598 -2.94 -5.82 10.86
C ILE A 598 -3.18 -5.93 12.36
N PRO A 599 -2.34 -6.68 13.10
CA PRO A 599 -2.34 -6.57 14.55
C PRO A 599 -1.79 -5.20 14.97
N VAL A 600 -2.25 -4.67 16.09
CA VAL A 600 -1.69 -3.45 16.71
C VAL A 600 -0.78 -3.88 17.84
N ARG A 601 0.50 -3.52 17.75
CA ARG A 601 1.57 -3.93 18.69
C ARG A 601 2.58 -2.82 18.99
N GLY A 602 2.34 -1.60 18.51
CA GLY A 602 3.26 -0.51 18.78
C GLY A 602 3.39 -0.25 20.29
N HIS A 603 4.60 0.08 20.72
CA HIS A 603 4.91 0.49 22.08
C HIS A 603 5.17 1.98 22.11
N LEU A 604 4.61 2.69 23.07
CA LEU A 604 4.75 4.14 23.15
C LEU A 604 6.23 4.54 23.42
N PRO A 605 6.92 5.29 22.56
CA PRO A 605 8.35 5.60 22.75
C PRO A 605 8.64 6.73 23.75
N VAL A 606 7.60 7.34 24.31
CA VAL A 606 7.65 8.54 25.16
C VAL A 606 6.65 8.41 26.32
N THR A 607 6.85 9.15 27.40
CA THR A 607 5.89 9.27 28.49
C THR A 607 4.92 10.40 28.17
N ILE A 608 3.61 10.16 28.32
CA ILE A 608 2.54 11.17 28.24
C ILE A 608 2.04 11.44 29.66
N PRO A 609 2.53 12.50 30.33
CA PRO A 609 2.28 12.72 31.76
C PRO A 609 0.80 12.92 32.11
N GLY A 610 0.04 13.68 31.31
CA GLY A 610 -1.33 14.09 31.60
C GLY A 610 -2.36 12.96 31.57
N VAL A 611 -2.02 11.80 31.01
CA VAL A 611 -2.88 10.60 31.00
C VAL A 611 -2.19 9.38 31.61
N ASN A 612 -1.07 9.57 32.31
CA ASN A 612 -0.30 8.53 33.00
C ASN A 612 0.10 7.33 32.12
N LEU A 613 0.45 7.58 30.86
CA LEU A 613 1.05 6.56 29.98
C LEU A 613 2.58 6.74 30.00
N LYS A 614 3.32 5.68 30.29
CA LYS A 614 4.79 5.70 30.36
C LYS A 614 5.39 5.21 29.04
N ALA A 615 6.63 5.62 28.74
CA ALA A 615 7.38 4.99 27.66
C ALA A 615 7.43 3.45 27.85
N GLY A 616 7.27 2.73 26.75
CA GLY A 616 7.08 1.28 26.72
C GLY A 616 5.63 0.81 26.93
N PHE A 617 4.66 1.71 27.16
CA PHE A 617 3.25 1.32 27.25
C PHE A 617 2.78 0.63 25.96
N GLU A 618 2.01 -0.44 26.12
CA GLU A 618 1.45 -1.22 25.01
C GLU A 618 0.00 -1.61 25.30
N MET A 619 -0.78 -1.71 24.24
CA MET A 619 -2.08 -2.36 24.24
C MET A 619 -2.20 -3.14 22.94
N GLU A 620 -2.27 -4.46 23.04
CA GLU A 620 -2.29 -5.32 21.86
C GLU A 620 -3.70 -5.45 21.28
N LEU A 621 -3.78 -5.42 19.95
CA LEU A 621 -4.97 -5.82 19.20
C LEU A 621 -4.60 -6.96 18.26
N ALA A 622 -5.32 -8.08 18.36
CA ALA A 622 -5.15 -9.18 17.42
C ALA A 622 -5.68 -8.80 16.04
N ALA A 623 -5.02 -9.27 14.99
CA ALA A 623 -5.59 -9.20 13.64
C ALA A 623 -6.87 -10.04 13.56
N ASN A 624 -7.87 -9.53 12.85
CA ASN A 624 -9.08 -10.23 12.45
C ASN A 624 -9.00 -10.46 10.93
N PRO A 625 -8.67 -11.67 10.45
CA PRO A 625 -8.46 -11.92 9.02
C PRO A 625 -9.68 -11.67 8.12
N MET A 626 -10.89 -11.53 8.67
CA MET A 626 -12.15 -11.39 7.92
C MET A 626 -12.33 -12.45 6.81
N ALA A 627 -11.80 -13.65 7.07
CA ALA A 627 -11.85 -14.80 6.20
C ALA A 627 -12.57 -15.95 6.91
N VAL A 628 -13.10 -16.87 6.12
CA VAL A 628 -13.80 -18.04 6.65
C VAL A 628 -12.85 -18.90 7.47
N GLN A 629 -13.31 -19.34 8.64
CA GLN A 629 -12.54 -20.21 9.54
C GLN A 629 -12.90 -21.68 9.29
N PRO A 630 -12.02 -22.66 9.56
CA PRO A 630 -12.44 -24.06 9.53
C PRO A 630 -13.48 -24.34 10.64
N MET A 631 -14.46 -25.19 10.36
CA MET A 631 -15.33 -25.77 11.39
C MET A 631 -14.51 -26.66 12.33
N ASP A 632 -14.88 -26.70 13.61
CA ASP A 632 -14.29 -27.67 14.53
C ASP A 632 -14.86 -29.09 14.32
N ALA A 633 -14.21 -30.09 14.91
CA ALA A 633 -14.60 -31.49 14.72
C ALA A 633 -16.01 -31.82 15.24
N ARG A 634 -16.54 -31.06 16.20
CA ARG A 634 -17.90 -31.25 16.73
C ARG A 634 -18.93 -30.66 15.77
N GLU A 635 -18.64 -29.47 15.23
CA GLU A 635 -19.45 -28.82 14.21
C GLU A 635 -19.49 -29.65 12.92
N GLU A 636 -18.35 -30.12 12.42
CA GLU A 636 -18.27 -30.97 11.23
C GLU A 636 -19.02 -32.30 11.42
N LYS A 637 -18.97 -32.88 12.64
CA LYS A 637 -19.71 -34.11 12.95
C LYS A 637 -21.23 -33.97 12.75
N GLN A 638 -21.78 -32.77 12.90
CA GLN A 638 -23.22 -32.52 12.68
C GLN A 638 -23.60 -32.74 11.22
N LEU A 639 -22.67 -32.50 10.27
CA LEU A 639 -22.89 -32.63 8.83
C LEU A 639 -22.83 -34.07 8.30
N ARG A 640 -22.56 -35.07 9.16
CA ARG A 640 -22.49 -36.49 8.76
C ARG A 640 -23.71 -37.00 7.99
N PRO A 641 -24.96 -36.64 8.30
CA PRO A 641 -26.10 -37.04 7.49
C PRO A 641 -26.00 -36.56 6.04
N ALA A 642 -25.53 -35.33 5.81
CA ALA A 642 -25.29 -34.79 4.47
C ALA A 642 -24.14 -35.53 3.75
N PHE A 643 -23.08 -35.91 4.48
CA PHE A 643 -22.00 -36.74 3.93
C PHE A 643 -22.52 -38.11 3.47
N GLY A 644 -23.39 -38.73 4.26
CA GLY A 644 -24.04 -39.99 3.90
C GLY A 644 -24.88 -39.91 2.61
N VAL A 645 -25.51 -38.75 2.32
CA VAL A 645 -26.20 -38.53 1.03
C VAL A 645 -25.22 -38.57 -0.15
N ILE A 646 -24.04 -37.96 0.00
CA ILE A 646 -23.00 -37.97 -1.05
C ILE A 646 -22.41 -39.38 -1.24
N GLU A 647 -22.10 -40.08 -0.15
CA GLU A 647 -21.57 -41.45 -0.20
C GLU A 647 -22.56 -42.40 -0.88
N LYS A 648 -23.84 -42.28 -0.52
CA LYS A 648 -24.92 -43.03 -1.18
C LYS A 648 -24.99 -42.68 -2.67
N ALA A 649 -24.94 -41.41 -3.03
CA ALA A 649 -24.96 -40.97 -4.43
C ALA A 649 -23.80 -41.55 -5.25
N ILE A 650 -22.60 -41.64 -4.67
CA ILE A 650 -21.43 -42.28 -5.30
C ILE A 650 -21.67 -43.79 -5.48
N SER A 651 -22.19 -44.47 -4.46
CA SER A 651 -22.50 -45.91 -4.55
C SER A 651 -23.55 -46.22 -5.63
N GLU A 652 -24.50 -45.32 -5.82
CA GLU A 652 -25.53 -45.38 -6.86
C GLU A 652 -25.05 -44.89 -8.22
N LYS A 653 -23.75 -44.54 -8.36
CA LYS A 653 -23.13 -44.03 -9.59
C LYS A 653 -23.80 -42.76 -10.13
N ALA A 654 -24.23 -41.85 -9.25
CA ALA A 654 -24.66 -40.52 -9.65
C ALA A 654 -23.48 -39.68 -10.20
N PHE A 655 -22.31 -39.85 -9.59
CA PHE A 655 -21.00 -39.31 -9.98
C PHE A 655 -19.89 -40.17 -9.34
N PRO A 656 -18.67 -40.21 -9.90
CA PRO A 656 -17.57 -41.00 -9.33
C PRO A 656 -16.95 -40.36 -8.07
N GLY A 657 -17.00 -39.03 -7.96
CA GLY A 657 -16.45 -38.28 -6.83
C GLY A 657 -17.06 -36.90 -6.71
N ALA A 658 -16.87 -36.29 -5.55
CA ALA A 658 -17.42 -34.99 -5.21
C ALA A 658 -16.56 -34.26 -4.18
N THR A 659 -16.71 -32.94 -4.12
CA THR A 659 -16.25 -32.12 -3.01
C THR A 659 -17.41 -31.24 -2.52
N LEU A 660 -17.69 -31.29 -1.23
CA LEU A 660 -18.74 -30.52 -0.57
C LEU A 660 -18.08 -29.47 0.33
N ALA A 661 -18.42 -28.19 0.16
CA ALA A 661 -18.15 -27.16 1.16
C ALA A 661 -19.46 -26.65 1.76
N VAL A 662 -19.57 -26.68 3.08
CA VAL A 662 -20.69 -26.10 3.83
C VAL A 662 -20.13 -24.99 4.70
N GLY A 663 -20.55 -23.76 4.44
CA GLY A 663 -20.20 -22.60 5.25
C GLY A 663 -21.36 -22.22 6.16
N TYR A 664 -21.12 -22.03 7.45
CA TYR A 664 -22.14 -21.62 8.41
C TYR A 664 -21.54 -20.67 9.44
N ARG A 665 -22.12 -19.47 9.57
CA ARG A 665 -21.70 -18.42 10.53
C ARG A 665 -20.20 -18.11 10.49
N GLY A 666 -19.64 -17.97 9.29
CA GLY A 666 -18.24 -17.63 9.08
C GLY A 666 -17.26 -18.80 9.28
N LYS A 667 -17.76 -20.03 9.49
CA LYS A 667 -16.96 -21.25 9.50
C LYS A 667 -17.27 -22.14 8.31
N VAL A 668 -16.33 -22.95 7.84
CA VAL A 668 -16.49 -23.85 6.68
C VAL A 668 -15.96 -25.25 6.96
N SER A 669 -16.73 -26.25 6.53
CA SER A 669 -16.29 -27.64 6.39
C SER A 669 -16.10 -27.95 4.91
N VAL A 670 -14.94 -28.43 4.49
CA VAL A 670 -14.67 -28.89 3.12
C VAL A 670 -14.31 -30.36 3.13
N HIS A 671 -15.15 -31.19 2.53
CA HIS A 671 -14.99 -32.64 2.52
C HIS A 671 -15.02 -33.19 1.10
N ALA A 672 -14.10 -34.11 0.78
CA ALA A 672 -14.01 -34.74 -0.54
C ALA A 672 -14.37 -36.22 -0.45
N PHE A 673 -15.01 -36.74 -1.50
CA PHE A 673 -15.60 -38.06 -1.55
C PHE A 673 -15.26 -38.77 -2.86
N GLY A 674 -15.08 -40.08 -2.80
CA GLY A 674 -14.92 -40.92 -4.00
C GLY A 674 -13.61 -40.69 -4.76
N LYS A 675 -13.67 -40.87 -6.09
CA LYS A 675 -12.51 -40.83 -7.00
C LYS A 675 -12.79 -39.91 -8.18
N LEU A 676 -11.73 -39.53 -8.90
CA LEU A 676 -11.86 -38.69 -10.09
C LEU A 676 -12.66 -39.37 -11.22
N SER A 677 -12.62 -40.69 -11.32
CA SER A 677 -13.39 -41.47 -12.30
C SER A 677 -13.83 -42.80 -11.71
N TYR A 678 -14.61 -43.59 -12.46
CA TYR A 678 -15.00 -44.95 -12.05
C TYR A 678 -13.89 -45.99 -12.22
N ASP A 679 -12.71 -45.61 -12.75
CA ASP A 679 -11.57 -46.52 -12.85
C ASP A 679 -11.09 -46.93 -11.44
N ALA A 680 -10.83 -48.22 -11.24
CA ALA A 680 -10.30 -48.74 -9.99
C ALA A 680 -8.98 -48.06 -9.58
N LYS A 681 -8.14 -47.67 -10.55
CA LYS A 681 -6.85 -46.98 -10.36
C LYS A 681 -6.97 -45.46 -10.32
N ALA A 682 -8.17 -44.88 -10.46
CA ALA A 682 -8.34 -43.44 -10.38
C ALA A 682 -7.91 -42.89 -9.02
N ALA A 683 -7.30 -41.71 -9.03
CA ALA A 683 -6.95 -40.99 -7.82
C ALA A 683 -8.21 -40.65 -7.01
N ALA A 684 -8.07 -40.62 -5.68
CA ALA A 684 -9.12 -40.12 -4.80
C ALA A 684 -9.35 -38.62 -5.04
N ALA A 685 -10.61 -38.19 -4.96
CA ALA A 685 -10.90 -36.77 -4.87
C ALA A 685 -10.34 -36.22 -3.55
N ASN A 686 -9.90 -34.96 -3.58
CA ASN A 686 -9.43 -34.25 -2.40
C ASN A 686 -10.00 -32.81 -2.39
N PRO A 687 -9.86 -32.05 -1.29
CA PRO A 687 -10.41 -30.69 -1.21
C PRO A 687 -9.95 -29.74 -2.32
N ASN A 688 -8.77 -29.97 -2.91
CA ASN A 688 -8.20 -29.17 -3.99
C ASN A 688 -8.44 -29.77 -5.38
N THR A 689 -9.22 -30.84 -5.49
CA THR A 689 -9.66 -31.35 -6.80
C THR A 689 -10.43 -30.25 -7.52
N MET A 690 -9.96 -29.91 -8.72
CA MET A 690 -10.61 -28.92 -9.57
C MET A 690 -11.71 -29.61 -10.38
N TYR A 691 -12.84 -28.93 -10.53
CA TYR A 691 -13.95 -29.39 -11.37
C TYR A 691 -14.23 -28.35 -12.45
N ASP A 692 -14.66 -28.79 -13.63
CA ASP A 692 -15.33 -27.88 -14.57
C ASP A 692 -16.65 -27.47 -13.90
N ILE A 693 -16.78 -26.20 -13.55
CA ILE A 693 -17.92 -25.72 -12.76
C ILE A 693 -19.11 -25.30 -13.62
N ALA A 694 -19.03 -25.45 -14.95
CA ALA A 694 -20.06 -25.25 -15.99
C ALA A 694 -21.35 -24.54 -15.54
N SER A 695 -21.78 -23.46 -16.19
CA SER A 695 -22.93 -22.63 -15.76
C SER A 695 -22.79 -21.93 -14.40
N LEU A 696 -22.06 -22.45 -13.40
CA LEU A 696 -21.62 -21.60 -12.28
C LEU A 696 -20.69 -20.49 -12.76
N THR A 697 -20.03 -20.67 -13.91
CA THR A 697 -19.28 -19.62 -14.62
C THR A 697 -20.07 -18.32 -14.75
N LYS A 698 -21.38 -18.42 -15.03
CA LYS A 698 -22.25 -17.26 -15.23
C LYS A 698 -22.21 -16.37 -14.00
N VAL A 699 -22.52 -16.96 -12.84
CA VAL A 699 -22.67 -16.21 -11.59
C VAL A 699 -21.33 -15.83 -10.96
N VAL A 700 -20.34 -16.74 -11.02
CA VAL A 700 -19.00 -16.53 -10.42
C VAL A 700 -18.18 -15.50 -11.19
N ALA A 701 -18.33 -15.41 -12.52
CA ALA A 701 -17.61 -14.42 -13.33
C ALA A 701 -18.53 -13.39 -13.98
N THR A 702 -19.36 -13.78 -14.94
CA THR A 702 -20.08 -12.83 -15.81
C THR A 702 -21.02 -11.91 -15.02
N THR A 703 -21.92 -12.46 -14.21
CA THR A 703 -22.85 -11.69 -13.36
C THR A 703 -22.11 -10.84 -12.35
N THR A 704 -21.03 -11.34 -11.75
CA THR A 704 -20.24 -10.57 -10.78
C THR A 704 -19.50 -9.41 -11.46
N LEU A 705 -18.95 -9.60 -12.66
CA LEU A 705 -18.34 -8.52 -13.45
C LEU A 705 -19.38 -7.48 -13.88
N VAL A 706 -20.58 -7.92 -14.26
CA VAL A 706 -21.71 -7.04 -14.57
C VAL A 706 -22.09 -6.21 -13.33
N ALA A 707 -22.16 -6.81 -12.15
CA ALA A 707 -22.42 -6.09 -10.91
C ALA A 707 -21.35 -5.00 -10.64
N LYS A 708 -20.07 -5.30 -10.84
CA LYS A 708 -19.00 -4.30 -10.72
C LYS A 708 -19.10 -3.18 -11.76
N LEU A 709 -19.50 -3.48 -12.99
CA LEU A 709 -19.73 -2.47 -14.02
C LEU A 709 -20.91 -1.54 -13.70
N VAL A 710 -21.95 -2.06 -13.04
CA VAL A 710 -23.10 -1.27 -12.58
C VAL A 710 -22.71 -0.32 -11.43
N GLU A 711 -21.75 -0.70 -10.58
CA GLU A 711 -21.25 0.16 -9.48
C GLU A 711 -20.50 1.41 -9.95
N GLY A 712 -20.05 1.42 -11.22
CA GLY A 712 -19.21 2.48 -11.78
C GLY A 712 -17.72 2.33 -11.45
N ASP A 713 -17.27 1.13 -11.08
CA ASP A 713 -15.86 0.85 -10.77
C ASP A 713 -14.95 0.85 -12.03
N PHE A 714 -15.55 0.85 -13.23
CA PHE A 714 -14.86 0.95 -14.52
C PHE A 714 -15.11 2.30 -15.16
N ALA A 715 -14.25 2.68 -16.11
CA ALA A 715 -14.33 3.97 -16.82
C ALA A 715 -15.69 4.24 -17.48
N VAL A 716 -16.42 3.18 -17.87
CA VAL A 716 -17.77 3.29 -18.44
C VAL A 716 -18.73 2.39 -17.64
N PRO A 717 -19.71 2.96 -16.93
CA PRO A 717 -20.69 2.17 -16.19
C PRO A 717 -21.65 1.44 -17.14
N LEU A 718 -22.11 0.26 -16.70
CA LEU A 718 -23.16 -0.49 -17.40
C LEU A 718 -24.53 -0.11 -16.82
N ASP A 719 -25.48 0.16 -17.72
CA ASP A 719 -26.87 0.41 -17.36
C ASP A 719 -27.70 -0.87 -17.57
N LEU A 720 -28.34 -1.35 -16.51
CA LEU A 720 -29.16 -2.58 -16.54
C LEU A 720 -30.39 -2.43 -17.44
N ASP A 721 -30.92 -1.23 -17.59
CA ASP A 721 -32.15 -0.97 -18.32
C ASP A 721 -31.90 -0.42 -19.74
N ALA A 722 -30.64 -0.19 -20.09
CA ALA A 722 -30.23 0.12 -21.45
C ALA A 722 -30.52 -1.05 -22.41
N LYS A 723 -30.92 -0.70 -23.64
CA LYS A 723 -31.08 -1.66 -24.74
C LYS A 723 -29.73 -2.26 -25.11
N ILE A 724 -29.68 -3.56 -25.36
CA ILE A 724 -28.40 -4.23 -25.63
C ILE A 724 -27.75 -3.79 -26.94
N GLU A 725 -28.54 -3.26 -27.89
CA GLU A 725 -28.04 -2.65 -29.14
C GLU A 725 -27.16 -1.42 -28.91
N ARG A 726 -27.28 -0.76 -27.75
CA ARG A 726 -26.35 0.31 -27.34
C ARG A 726 -24.91 -0.19 -27.28
N TYR A 727 -24.72 -1.45 -26.89
CA TYR A 727 -23.41 -2.08 -26.69
C TYR A 727 -23.04 -3.04 -27.83
N LEU A 728 -24.06 -3.63 -28.47
CA LEU A 728 -23.95 -4.58 -29.58
C LEU A 728 -24.81 -4.08 -30.76
N PRO A 729 -24.39 -3.07 -31.53
CA PRO A 729 -25.19 -2.51 -32.62
C PRO A 729 -25.68 -3.56 -33.65
N GLU A 730 -24.90 -4.62 -33.86
CA GLU A 730 -25.24 -5.74 -34.74
C GLU A 730 -26.51 -6.49 -34.31
N TRP A 731 -26.89 -6.38 -33.04
CA TRP A 731 -28.12 -6.96 -32.50
C TRP A 731 -29.37 -6.45 -33.22
N ALA A 732 -29.40 -5.16 -33.59
CA ALA A 732 -30.56 -4.51 -34.19
C ALA A 732 -30.91 -5.06 -35.59
N SER A 733 -29.94 -5.63 -36.30
CA SER A 733 -30.12 -6.15 -37.66
C SER A 733 -30.68 -7.58 -37.73
N GLY A 734 -30.92 -8.22 -36.58
CA GLY A 734 -31.45 -9.59 -36.54
C GLY A 734 -32.97 -9.68 -36.79
N PRO A 735 -33.51 -10.91 -36.92
CA PRO A 735 -34.94 -11.14 -37.08
C PRO A 735 -35.75 -10.69 -35.87
N ASN A 736 -37.06 -10.42 -36.04
CA ASN A 736 -37.95 -9.90 -34.99
C ASN A 736 -37.56 -8.48 -34.50
N ALA A 737 -37.32 -7.53 -35.42
CA ALA A 737 -36.83 -6.17 -35.11
C ALA A 737 -37.60 -5.48 -33.97
N GLU A 738 -38.94 -5.46 -34.03
CA GLU A 738 -39.82 -4.89 -32.99
C GLU A 738 -39.55 -5.43 -31.57
N TRP A 739 -39.15 -6.70 -31.46
CA TRP A 739 -38.82 -7.32 -30.18
C TRP A 739 -37.38 -7.05 -29.78
N ARG A 740 -36.45 -7.09 -30.74
CA ARG A 740 -35.02 -6.86 -30.49
C ARG A 740 -34.72 -5.49 -29.91
N HIS A 741 -35.38 -4.43 -30.37
CA HIS A 741 -35.23 -3.07 -29.84
C HIS A 741 -35.71 -2.94 -28.38
N ARG A 742 -36.41 -3.94 -27.84
CA ARG A 742 -36.90 -3.93 -26.45
C ARG A 742 -35.98 -4.65 -25.48
N VAL A 743 -35.10 -5.54 -25.95
CA VAL A 743 -34.19 -6.33 -25.11
C VAL A 743 -33.18 -5.44 -24.40
N THR A 744 -33.14 -5.55 -23.08
CA THR A 744 -32.20 -4.82 -22.19
C THR A 744 -31.18 -5.76 -21.58
N VAL A 745 -30.15 -5.19 -20.95
CA VAL A 745 -29.18 -5.95 -20.15
C VAL A 745 -29.88 -6.78 -19.06
N ARG A 746 -30.89 -6.20 -18.38
CA ARG A 746 -31.73 -6.90 -17.40
C ARG A 746 -32.41 -8.14 -17.97
N HIS A 747 -32.90 -8.09 -19.22
CA HIS A 747 -33.51 -9.25 -19.87
C HIS A 747 -32.51 -10.40 -20.07
N LEU A 748 -31.24 -10.10 -20.39
CA LEU A 748 -30.20 -11.12 -20.53
C LEU A 748 -29.92 -11.83 -19.19
N LEU A 749 -29.82 -11.07 -18.10
CA LEU A 749 -29.52 -11.59 -16.76
C LEU A 749 -30.69 -12.35 -16.11
N THR A 750 -31.93 -12.01 -16.48
CA THR A 750 -33.15 -12.65 -15.97
C THR A 750 -33.66 -13.78 -16.85
N HIS A 751 -32.98 -14.06 -17.97
CA HIS A 751 -33.40 -15.08 -18.95
C HIS A 751 -34.80 -14.82 -19.55
N THR A 752 -35.11 -13.56 -19.82
CA THR A 752 -36.41 -13.11 -20.36
C THR A 752 -36.27 -12.39 -21.71
N SER A 753 -35.15 -12.59 -22.41
CA SER A 753 -34.81 -11.85 -23.63
C SER A 753 -35.51 -12.32 -24.91
N GLY A 754 -36.24 -13.44 -24.86
CA GLY A 754 -36.80 -14.08 -26.06
C GLY A 754 -35.84 -15.04 -26.76
N LEU A 755 -34.57 -15.11 -26.36
CA LEU A 755 -33.59 -16.02 -26.96
C LEU A 755 -33.91 -17.49 -26.63
N PRO A 756 -33.63 -18.44 -27.55
CA PRO A 756 -33.78 -19.86 -27.27
C PRO A 756 -32.83 -20.32 -26.15
N ALA A 757 -33.19 -21.41 -25.49
CA ALA A 757 -32.40 -21.95 -24.38
C ALA A 757 -30.95 -22.29 -24.79
N PHE A 758 -30.79 -23.01 -25.92
CA PHE A 758 -29.51 -23.52 -26.39
C PHE A 758 -29.55 -23.83 -27.90
N LYS A 759 -28.40 -23.72 -28.57
CA LYS A 759 -28.16 -24.12 -29.98
C LYS A 759 -26.75 -24.69 -30.15
N GLU A 760 -26.59 -25.67 -31.02
CA GLU A 760 -25.30 -26.34 -31.28
C GLU A 760 -24.48 -25.62 -32.37
N TYR A 761 -23.95 -24.43 -32.06
CA TYR A 761 -23.19 -23.64 -33.05
C TYR A 761 -21.90 -24.32 -33.53
N TRP A 762 -21.39 -25.27 -32.74
CA TRP A 762 -20.22 -26.07 -33.08
C TRP A 762 -20.45 -27.10 -34.20
N ARG A 763 -21.69 -27.50 -34.55
CA ARG A 763 -22.01 -28.62 -35.48
C ARG A 763 -21.96 -28.31 -36.99
N THR A 764 -21.49 -27.15 -37.44
CA THR A 764 -21.84 -26.67 -38.80
C THR A 764 -20.84 -27.05 -39.91
N LYS A 765 -21.35 -27.26 -41.15
CA LYS A 765 -20.69 -27.90 -42.31
C LYS A 765 -19.37 -27.27 -42.82
N ASN A 766 -19.02 -26.04 -42.41
CA ASN A 766 -17.77 -25.37 -42.80
C ASN A 766 -16.69 -25.36 -41.69
N SER A 767 -16.93 -26.03 -40.57
CA SER A 767 -16.02 -26.03 -39.43
C SER A 767 -14.91 -27.08 -39.59
N ARG A 768 -13.96 -26.84 -40.50
CA ARG A 768 -12.60 -27.34 -40.27
C ARG A 768 -12.02 -26.57 -39.09
N VAL A 769 -12.41 -26.95 -37.88
CA VAL A 769 -11.92 -26.44 -36.60
C VAL A 769 -10.46 -26.84 -36.47
N THR A 770 -9.60 -26.14 -37.22
CA THR A 770 -8.15 -26.25 -37.14
C THR A 770 -7.59 -24.84 -36.96
N ALA A 771 -7.10 -24.61 -35.75
CA ALA A 771 -6.00 -23.70 -35.41
C ALA A 771 -6.15 -22.16 -35.47
N LYS A 772 -7.23 -21.53 -35.94
CA LYS A 772 -7.45 -20.08 -35.73
C LYS A 772 -8.60 -19.80 -34.76
N ARG A 773 -8.27 -19.71 -33.46
CA ARG A 773 -9.22 -19.44 -32.35
C ARG A 773 -9.98 -18.10 -32.47
N SER A 774 -9.45 -17.14 -33.24
CA SER A 774 -10.02 -15.79 -33.41
C SER A 774 -11.12 -15.69 -34.47
N THR A 775 -11.54 -16.79 -35.11
CA THR A 775 -12.68 -16.77 -36.05
C THR A 775 -13.92 -17.45 -35.47
N GLY A 776 -13.76 -18.33 -34.46
CA GLY A 776 -14.85 -19.10 -33.85
C GLY A 776 -15.79 -18.25 -32.98
N LYS A 777 -15.24 -17.26 -32.26
CA LYS A 777 -16.04 -16.36 -31.42
C LYS A 777 -16.93 -15.45 -32.27
N GLN A 778 -16.37 -14.77 -33.28
CA GLN A 778 -17.13 -13.88 -34.17
C GLN A 778 -18.20 -14.64 -34.97
N ASP A 779 -17.89 -15.84 -35.47
CA ASP A 779 -18.87 -16.69 -36.17
C ASP A 779 -20.03 -17.09 -35.23
N THR A 780 -19.73 -17.48 -33.99
CA THR A 780 -20.75 -17.83 -33.00
C THR A 780 -21.62 -16.60 -32.66
N LEU A 781 -21.02 -15.44 -32.43
CA LEU A 781 -21.76 -14.20 -32.16
C LEU A 781 -22.64 -13.79 -33.34
N ALA A 782 -22.13 -13.84 -34.57
CA ALA A 782 -22.90 -13.54 -35.77
C ALA A 782 -24.15 -14.43 -35.89
N ARG A 783 -24.04 -15.71 -35.51
CA ARG A 783 -25.17 -16.64 -35.50
C ARG A 783 -26.15 -16.36 -34.37
N ILE A 784 -25.68 -15.99 -33.19
CA ILE A 784 -26.55 -15.54 -32.09
C ILE A 784 -27.30 -14.27 -32.51
N PHE A 785 -26.63 -13.32 -33.18
CA PHE A 785 -27.28 -12.13 -33.72
C PHE A 785 -28.34 -12.45 -34.79
N ALA A 786 -28.16 -13.52 -35.54
CA ALA A 786 -29.13 -13.99 -36.55
C ALA A 786 -30.25 -14.89 -35.99
N GLU A 787 -30.21 -15.27 -34.70
CA GLU A 787 -31.20 -16.19 -34.12
C GLU A 787 -32.57 -15.51 -33.92
N PRO A 788 -33.68 -16.09 -34.38
CA PRO A 788 -35.02 -15.59 -34.07
C PRO A 788 -35.32 -15.64 -32.57
N LEU A 789 -36.10 -14.67 -32.10
CA LEU A 789 -36.64 -14.69 -30.74
C LEU A 789 -37.88 -15.59 -30.71
N GLU A 790 -37.95 -16.53 -29.77
CA GLU A 790 -39.04 -17.51 -29.65
C GLU A 790 -40.29 -16.93 -28.97
N TYR A 791 -40.12 -15.85 -28.21
CA TYR A 791 -41.18 -15.18 -27.48
C TYR A 791 -40.85 -13.71 -27.25
N GLU A 792 -41.86 -12.93 -26.92
CA GLU A 792 -41.73 -11.50 -26.65
C GLU A 792 -40.87 -11.24 -25.40
N PRO A 793 -39.85 -10.37 -25.45
CA PRO A 793 -39.01 -10.07 -24.30
C PRO A 793 -39.82 -9.62 -23.08
N GLY A 794 -39.53 -10.19 -21.92
CA GLY A 794 -40.19 -9.92 -20.66
C GLY A 794 -41.49 -10.70 -20.41
N THR A 795 -41.97 -11.50 -21.37
CA THR A 795 -43.23 -12.25 -21.21
C THR A 795 -43.07 -13.67 -20.67
N LYS A 796 -41.87 -14.28 -20.82
CA LYS A 796 -41.55 -15.63 -20.33
C LYS A 796 -40.11 -15.68 -19.83
N GLU A 797 -39.84 -16.60 -18.89
CA GLU A 797 -38.48 -17.00 -18.52
C GLU A 797 -38.10 -18.28 -19.26
N ILE A 798 -37.06 -18.22 -20.11
CA ILE A 798 -36.40 -19.40 -20.68
C ILE A 798 -34.90 -19.30 -20.42
N TYR A 799 -34.39 -20.21 -19.59
CA TYR A 799 -32.96 -20.28 -19.24
C TYR A 799 -32.10 -20.43 -20.50
N SER A 800 -31.44 -19.34 -20.89
CA SER A 800 -30.73 -19.21 -22.17
C SER A 800 -29.23 -18.95 -21.97
N ASP A 801 -28.40 -19.81 -22.55
CA ASP A 801 -26.95 -19.64 -22.59
C ASP A 801 -26.54 -18.48 -23.50
N LEU A 802 -27.28 -18.29 -24.60
CA LEU A 802 -27.00 -17.28 -25.62
C LEU A 802 -27.01 -15.88 -25.02
N GLY A 803 -27.97 -15.59 -24.15
CA GLY A 803 -28.05 -14.30 -23.47
C GLY A 803 -26.80 -13.99 -22.63
N ILE A 804 -26.22 -14.99 -21.97
CA ILE A 804 -25.02 -14.79 -21.15
C ILE A 804 -23.74 -14.74 -22.01
N ILE A 805 -23.71 -15.40 -23.17
CA ILE A 805 -22.63 -15.23 -24.16
C ILE A 805 -22.62 -13.77 -24.64
N LEU A 806 -23.78 -13.20 -24.97
CA LEU A 806 -23.89 -11.78 -25.34
C LEU A 806 -23.50 -10.85 -24.19
N MET A 807 -23.86 -11.20 -22.95
CA MET A 807 -23.47 -10.42 -21.77
C MET A 807 -21.94 -10.35 -21.60
N ALA A 808 -21.23 -11.47 -21.80
CA ALA A 808 -19.77 -11.47 -21.78
C ALA A 808 -19.17 -10.61 -22.90
N GLU A 809 -19.77 -10.62 -24.10
CA GLU A 809 -19.32 -9.74 -25.20
C GLU A 809 -19.49 -8.25 -24.85
N ILE A 810 -20.60 -7.86 -24.21
CA ILE A 810 -20.82 -6.49 -23.72
C ILE A 810 -19.74 -6.10 -22.71
N VAL A 811 -19.43 -6.99 -21.76
CA VAL A 811 -18.38 -6.76 -20.75
C VAL A 811 -17.02 -6.52 -21.40
N GLU A 812 -16.64 -7.33 -22.39
CA GLU A 812 -15.36 -7.18 -23.09
C GLU A 812 -15.31 -5.89 -23.92
N ARG A 813 -16.39 -5.53 -24.64
CA ARG A 813 -16.45 -4.29 -25.43
C ARG A 813 -16.38 -3.03 -24.57
N LEU A 814 -17.03 -3.02 -23.42
CA LEU A 814 -17.03 -1.86 -22.51
C LEU A 814 -15.67 -1.62 -21.85
N THR A 815 -14.92 -2.68 -21.60
CA THR A 815 -13.67 -2.60 -20.84
C THR A 815 -12.42 -2.66 -21.71
N GLY A 816 -12.54 -3.14 -22.96
CA GLY A 816 -11.41 -3.43 -23.83
C GLY A 816 -10.53 -4.60 -23.36
N ARG A 817 -10.99 -5.39 -22.38
CA ARG A 817 -10.25 -6.50 -21.76
C ARG A 817 -11.01 -7.82 -21.92
N THR A 818 -10.30 -8.93 -21.97
CA THR A 818 -10.91 -10.26 -22.09
C THR A 818 -11.56 -10.70 -20.78
N LEU A 819 -12.60 -11.53 -20.86
CA LEU A 819 -13.38 -11.98 -19.70
C LEU A 819 -12.51 -12.72 -18.67
N ASP A 820 -11.54 -13.51 -19.11
CA ASP A 820 -10.64 -14.26 -18.22
C ASP A 820 -9.65 -13.35 -17.47
N ASP A 821 -9.14 -12.31 -18.12
CA ASP A 821 -8.30 -11.30 -17.50
C ASP A 821 -9.09 -10.45 -16.49
N LEU A 822 -10.31 -10.04 -16.85
CA LEU A 822 -11.22 -9.34 -15.94
C LEU A 822 -11.61 -10.18 -14.73
N ALA A 823 -12.07 -11.41 -14.93
CA ALA A 823 -12.47 -12.28 -13.82
C ALA A 823 -11.28 -12.57 -12.88
N LYS A 824 -10.08 -12.80 -13.45
CA LYS A 824 -8.87 -13.01 -12.64
C LYS A 824 -8.49 -11.77 -11.84
N SER A 825 -8.48 -10.59 -12.46
CA SER A 825 -7.95 -9.37 -11.83
C SER A 825 -8.96 -8.68 -10.91
N ALA A 826 -10.25 -8.76 -11.21
CA ALA A 826 -11.31 -8.08 -10.47
C ALA A 826 -12.06 -8.97 -9.45
N ILE A 827 -11.94 -10.30 -9.54
CA ILE A 827 -12.66 -11.23 -8.66
C ILE A 827 -11.70 -12.24 -8.02
N PHE A 828 -11.01 -13.07 -8.81
CA PHE A 828 -10.30 -14.23 -8.27
C PHE A 828 -9.05 -13.85 -7.49
N SER A 829 -8.19 -12.99 -8.04
CA SER A 829 -6.95 -12.59 -7.35
C SER A 829 -7.24 -11.79 -6.09
N PRO A 830 -8.17 -10.79 -6.09
CA PRO A 830 -8.56 -10.10 -4.86
C PRO A 830 -9.14 -11.03 -3.78
N LEU A 831 -9.90 -12.06 -4.15
CA LEU A 831 -10.45 -13.04 -3.20
C LEU A 831 -9.44 -14.13 -2.78
N GLY A 832 -8.25 -14.16 -3.37
CA GLY A 832 -7.28 -15.23 -3.13
C GLY A 832 -7.70 -16.60 -3.71
N MET A 833 -8.60 -16.62 -4.69
CA MET A 833 -9.06 -17.82 -5.40
C MET A 833 -8.01 -18.29 -6.41
N LYS A 834 -6.96 -18.97 -5.92
CA LYS A 834 -5.75 -19.30 -6.70
C LYS A 834 -5.97 -20.44 -7.70
N ASP A 835 -6.95 -21.29 -7.46
CA ASP A 835 -7.26 -22.47 -8.25
C ASP A 835 -8.55 -22.29 -9.07
N THR A 836 -8.95 -21.03 -9.28
CA THR A 836 -10.09 -20.66 -10.12
C THR A 836 -9.63 -19.95 -11.38
N MET A 837 -9.89 -20.56 -12.54
CA MET A 837 -9.43 -20.01 -13.81
C MET A 837 -10.18 -20.56 -15.02
N TYR A 838 -10.16 -19.78 -16.10
CA TYR A 838 -10.39 -20.30 -17.44
C TYR A 838 -9.14 -21.02 -17.96
N ARG A 839 -9.32 -22.03 -18.81
CA ARG A 839 -8.23 -22.69 -19.57
C ARG A 839 -7.05 -23.13 -18.69
N PRO A 840 -7.26 -24.01 -17.70
CA PRO A 840 -6.19 -24.42 -16.80
C PRO A 840 -5.00 -25.03 -17.58
N PRO A 841 -3.76 -24.71 -17.20
CA PRO A 841 -2.59 -25.22 -17.89
C PRO A 841 -2.48 -26.73 -17.74
N LYS A 842 -1.93 -27.42 -18.74
CA LYS A 842 -1.85 -28.90 -18.80
C LYS A 842 -1.26 -29.56 -17.55
N LYS A 843 -0.34 -28.89 -16.86
CA LYS A 843 0.25 -29.36 -15.59
C LYS A 843 -0.78 -29.59 -14.47
N LEU A 844 -1.94 -28.92 -14.53
CA LEU A 844 -3.03 -29.08 -13.56
C LEU A 844 -4.04 -30.15 -13.98
N TRP A 845 -4.05 -30.61 -15.23
CA TRP A 845 -5.05 -31.55 -15.73
C TRP A 845 -5.18 -32.84 -14.90
N PRO A 846 -4.10 -33.46 -14.39
CA PRO A 846 -4.22 -34.62 -13.51
C PRO A 846 -4.97 -34.37 -12.19
N GLN A 847 -5.07 -33.11 -11.76
CA GLN A 847 -5.78 -32.67 -10.55
C GLN A 847 -7.22 -32.25 -10.84
N ILE A 848 -7.62 -32.23 -12.12
CA ILE A 848 -8.97 -31.87 -12.58
C ILE A 848 -9.77 -33.15 -12.77
N ALA A 849 -10.98 -33.20 -12.21
CA ALA A 849 -11.90 -34.29 -12.44
C ALA A 849 -12.31 -34.36 -13.93
N PRO A 850 -12.18 -35.53 -14.60
CA PRO A 850 -12.62 -35.69 -15.98
C PRO A 850 -14.12 -35.48 -16.10
N THR A 851 -14.59 -34.85 -17.17
CA THR A 851 -16.00 -34.53 -17.38
C THR A 851 -16.71 -35.62 -18.17
N GLU A 852 -16.46 -35.80 -19.46
CA GLU A 852 -17.22 -36.74 -20.30
C GLU A 852 -16.33 -37.43 -21.33
N ILE A 853 -16.69 -38.65 -21.74
CA ILE A 853 -16.22 -39.22 -23.00
C ILE A 853 -17.03 -38.57 -24.12
N ASP A 854 -16.54 -37.45 -24.64
CA ASP A 854 -17.23 -36.68 -25.68
C ASP A 854 -17.17 -37.44 -27.01
N ASN A 855 -18.31 -37.99 -27.43
CA ASN A 855 -18.48 -38.69 -28.70
C ASN A 855 -19.06 -37.81 -29.81
N GLN A 856 -19.33 -36.53 -29.54
CA GLN A 856 -20.04 -35.63 -30.44
C GLN A 856 -19.11 -34.70 -31.21
N LEU A 857 -18.09 -34.14 -30.54
CA LEU A 857 -17.15 -33.18 -31.12
C LEU A 857 -15.70 -33.64 -31.00
N ARG A 858 -15.24 -33.96 -29.78
CA ARG A 858 -13.81 -34.19 -29.50
C ARG A 858 -13.40 -35.67 -29.64
N HIS A 859 -14.35 -36.61 -29.67
CA HIS A 859 -14.15 -38.06 -29.76
C HIS A 859 -13.11 -38.62 -28.76
N ARG A 860 -13.10 -38.09 -27.53
CA ARG A 860 -12.16 -38.48 -26.45
C ARG A 860 -12.68 -38.10 -25.07
N LEU A 861 -12.01 -38.61 -24.03
CA LEU A 861 -12.20 -38.13 -22.67
C LEU A 861 -11.80 -36.65 -22.57
N VAL A 862 -12.72 -35.83 -22.04
CA VAL A 862 -12.53 -34.42 -21.76
C VAL A 862 -12.04 -34.26 -20.31
N GLN A 863 -10.88 -33.64 -20.14
CA GLN A 863 -10.27 -33.35 -18.84
C GLN A 863 -9.39 -32.10 -18.95
N GLY A 864 -9.60 -31.11 -18.07
CA GLY A 864 -8.87 -29.84 -18.10
C GLY A 864 -9.20 -28.92 -19.28
N GLU A 865 -10.27 -29.24 -20.02
CA GLU A 865 -10.84 -28.43 -21.09
C GLU A 865 -12.33 -28.27 -20.83
N VAL A 866 -12.87 -27.09 -21.14
CA VAL A 866 -14.30 -26.81 -20.92
C VAL A 866 -15.16 -27.88 -21.60
N HIS A 867 -16.12 -28.40 -20.86
CA HIS A 867 -17.06 -29.43 -21.28
C HIS A 867 -17.96 -28.90 -22.41
N ASP A 868 -18.62 -27.76 -22.17
CA ASP A 868 -19.53 -27.10 -23.12
C ASP A 868 -18.86 -26.84 -24.47
N GLU A 869 -19.50 -27.35 -25.53
CA GLU A 869 -18.95 -27.37 -26.87
C GLU A 869 -18.97 -25.98 -27.53
N ASN A 870 -19.96 -25.14 -27.23
CA ASN A 870 -19.99 -23.75 -27.71
C ASN A 870 -18.86 -22.93 -27.08
N ALA A 871 -18.67 -23.05 -25.76
CA ALA A 871 -17.58 -22.41 -25.03
C ALA A 871 -16.22 -22.87 -25.56
N PHE A 872 -16.07 -24.16 -25.88
CA PHE A 872 -14.87 -24.68 -26.52
C PHE A 872 -14.67 -24.11 -27.94
N ALA A 873 -15.72 -24.04 -28.75
CA ALA A 873 -15.68 -23.50 -30.11
C ALA A 873 -15.29 -22.01 -30.15
N ILE A 874 -15.66 -21.22 -29.14
CA ILE A 874 -15.24 -19.81 -29.02
C ILE A 874 -13.88 -19.62 -28.32
N GLY A 875 -13.15 -20.71 -28.06
CA GLY A 875 -11.76 -20.65 -27.56
C GLY A 875 -11.59 -20.89 -26.06
N GLY A 876 -12.64 -21.33 -25.35
CA GLY A 876 -12.61 -21.78 -23.97
C GLY A 876 -12.85 -20.69 -22.91
N VAL A 877 -13.10 -19.45 -23.33
CA VAL A 877 -13.45 -18.33 -22.45
C VAL A 877 -14.83 -17.84 -22.88
N SER A 878 -15.85 -18.18 -22.10
CA SER A 878 -17.24 -17.81 -22.38
C SER A 878 -17.94 -17.29 -21.14
N GLY A 879 -18.99 -16.49 -21.35
CA GLY A 879 -19.82 -16.00 -20.27
C GLY A 879 -20.62 -17.11 -19.57
N HIS A 880 -21.00 -18.15 -20.32
CA HIS A 880 -21.90 -19.19 -19.84
C HIS A 880 -21.20 -20.42 -19.25
N ALA A 881 -19.94 -20.68 -19.63
CA ALA A 881 -19.14 -21.84 -19.21
C ALA A 881 -17.63 -21.59 -19.41
N GLY A 882 -16.77 -22.42 -18.80
CA GLY A 882 -15.32 -22.40 -19.03
C GLY A 882 -14.42 -22.25 -17.81
N ILE A 883 -14.99 -22.01 -16.63
CA ILE A 883 -14.23 -21.92 -15.38
C ILE A 883 -14.03 -23.31 -14.79
N PHE A 884 -12.83 -23.50 -14.28
CA PHE A 884 -12.48 -24.58 -13.37
C PHE A 884 -12.23 -23.98 -12.00
N SER A 885 -12.69 -24.65 -10.94
CA SER A 885 -12.53 -24.15 -9.57
C SER A 885 -12.52 -25.30 -8.56
N THR A 886 -12.20 -24.97 -7.32
CA THR A 886 -12.16 -25.87 -6.16
C THR A 886 -13.21 -25.43 -5.13
N ALA A 887 -13.57 -26.33 -4.21
CA ALA A 887 -14.55 -26.00 -3.18
C ALA A 887 -14.06 -24.90 -2.20
N PRO A 888 -12.78 -24.85 -1.78
CA PRO A 888 -12.24 -23.74 -0.99
C PRO A 888 -12.33 -22.38 -1.67
N ASP A 889 -12.02 -22.29 -2.96
CA ASP A 889 -12.10 -21.03 -3.71
C ASP A 889 -13.55 -20.53 -3.81
N LEU A 890 -14.48 -21.43 -4.13
CA LEU A 890 -15.90 -21.07 -4.17
C LEU A 890 -16.48 -20.77 -2.79
N ALA A 891 -15.95 -21.37 -1.72
CA ALA A 891 -16.32 -21.02 -0.35
C ALA A 891 -15.93 -19.57 -0.01
N ALA A 892 -14.74 -19.12 -0.43
CA ALA A 892 -14.34 -17.72 -0.29
C ALA A 892 -15.28 -16.77 -1.05
N PHE A 893 -15.64 -17.11 -2.28
CA PHE A 893 -16.61 -16.36 -3.08
C PHE A 893 -18.01 -16.30 -2.42
N CYS A 894 -18.51 -17.43 -1.91
CA CYS A 894 -19.81 -17.46 -1.23
C CYS A 894 -19.78 -16.67 0.08
N GLN A 895 -18.69 -16.78 0.84
CA GLN A 895 -18.53 -16.01 2.07
C GLN A 895 -18.43 -14.50 1.79
N MET A 896 -17.78 -14.08 0.70
CA MET A 896 -17.79 -12.68 0.27
C MET A 896 -19.21 -12.15 0.07
N LEU A 897 -20.08 -12.93 -0.57
CA LEU A 897 -21.48 -12.55 -0.79
C LEU A 897 -22.26 -12.47 0.53
N LEU A 898 -22.09 -13.44 1.44
CA LEU A 898 -22.70 -13.41 2.78
C LEU A 898 -22.23 -12.22 3.63
N ASN A 899 -20.97 -11.81 3.47
CA ASN A 899 -20.35 -10.70 4.19
C ASN A 899 -20.73 -9.32 3.61
N GLY A 900 -21.69 -9.24 2.69
CA GLY A 900 -22.06 -7.97 2.05
C GLY A 900 -20.97 -7.41 1.13
N GLY A 901 -20.16 -8.30 0.56
CA GLY A 901 -19.21 -7.98 -0.50
C GLY A 901 -17.75 -7.88 -0.08
N VAL A 902 -17.44 -8.22 1.17
CA VAL A 902 -16.08 -8.17 1.73
C VAL A 902 -15.56 -9.56 2.10
N TYR A 903 -14.33 -9.86 1.72
CA TYR A 903 -13.62 -11.07 2.17
C TYR A 903 -12.13 -10.76 2.31
N ALA A 904 -11.51 -11.17 3.41
CA ALA A 904 -10.09 -10.92 3.68
C ALA A 904 -9.68 -9.44 3.50
N HIS A 905 -10.52 -8.52 4.01
CA HIS A 905 -10.39 -7.06 3.87
C HIS A 905 -10.47 -6.51 2.44
N GLN A 906 -10.82 -7.34 1.45
CA GLN A 906 -11.03 -6.91 0.08
C GLN A 906 -12.53 -6.77 -0.19
N ARG A 907 -12.95 -5.58 -0.63
CA ARG A 907 -14.32 -5.36 -1.11
C ARG A 907 -14.41 -5.63 -2.61
N ILE A 908 -15.21 -6.63 -2.98
CA ILE A 908 -15.48 -6.95 -4.38
C ILE A 908 -16.75 -6.26 -4.87
N LEU A 909 -17.77 -6.19 -4.01
CA LEU A 909 -19.06 -5.54 -4.29
C LEU A 909 -19.50 -4.73 -3.07
N ARG A 910 -20.36 -3.74 -3.29
CA ARG A 910 -21.10 -3.05 -2.24
C ARG A 910 -22.27 -3.92 -1.79
N ARG A 911 -22.61 -3.85 -0.52
CA ARG A 911 -23.76 -4.58 0.06
C ARG A 911 -25.06 -4.28 -0.68
N ALA A 912 -25.28 -3.01 -1.03
CA ALA A 912 -26.46 -2.59 -1.80
C ALA A 912 -26.53 -3.25 -3.19
N THR A 913 -25.38 -3.43 -3.85
CA THR A 913 -25.30 -4.09 -5.15
C THR A 913 -25.61 -5.57 -5.04
N ILE A 914 -25.06 -6.25 -4.03
CA ILE A 914 -25.41 -7.66 -3.76
C ILE A 914 -26.92 -7.78 -3.54
N ALA A 915 -27.48 -6.95 -2.64
CA ALA A 915 -28.93 -6.94 -2.39
C ALA A 915 -29.73 -6.72 -3.69
N HIS A 916 -29.32 -5.78 -4.55
CA HIS A 916 -29.99 -5.54 -5.82
C HIS A 916 -29.92 -6.77 -6.76
N PHE A 917 -28.74 -7.40 -6.87
CA PHE A 917 -28.51 -8.53 -7.75
C PHE A 917 -29.12 -9.84 -7.25
N THR A 918 -29.39 -9.97 -5.95
CA THR A 918 -30.02 -11.14 -5.33
C THR A 918 -31.49 -10.93 -5.01
N THR A 919 -32.08 -9.78 -5.36
CA THR A 919 -33.51 -9.54 -5.21
C THR A 919 -34.29 -10.22 -6.36
N PRO A 920 -35.35 -10.99 -6.06
CA PRO A 920 -36.22 -11.59 -7.07
C PRO A 920 -36.80 -10.54 -8.04
N GLN A 921 -36.77 -10.83 -9.33
CA GLN A 921 -37.23 -9.94 -10.40
C GLN A 921 -38.66 -10.31 -10.81
N GLN A 922 -39.56 -9.31 -10.83
CA GLN A 922 -40.95 -9.50 -11.27
C GLN A 922 -41.04 -9.93 -12.75
N LEU A 923 -40.07 -9.50 -13.56
CA LEU A 923 -39.97 -9.82 -14.98
C LEU A 923 -39.92 -11.34 -15.26
N SER A 924 -39.41 -12.12 -14.31
CA SER A 924 -39.32 -13.58 -14.38
C SER A 924 -40.33 -14.25 -13.45
N GLY A 925 -41.47 -13.62 -13.14
CA GLY A 925 -42.46 -14.16 -12.20
C GLY A 925 -41.92 -14.43 -10.79
N GLY A 926 -40.81 -13.78 -10.40
CA GLY A 926 -40.16 -13.97 -9.11
C GLY A 926 -39.22 -15.17 -9.00
N THR A 927 -39.01 -15.99 -10.04
CA THR A 927 -38.18 -17.20 -9.97
C THR A 927 -36.68 -16.98 -10.23
N ARG A 928 -36.28 -15.77 -10.65
CA ARG A 928 -34.89 -15.36 -10.88
C ARG A 928 -34.59 -14.02 -10.26
N THR A 929 -33.31 -13.82 -9.97
CA THR A 929 -32.73 -12.51 -9.66
C THR A 929 -31.94 -12.02 -10.89
N LEU A 930 -31.06 -11.03 -10.75
CA LEU A 930 -30.07 -10.71 -11.78
C LEU A 930 -28.96 -11.78 -11.81
N GLY A 931 -29.14 -12.81 -12.64
CA GLY A 931 -28.20 -13.90 -12.86
C GLY A 931 -28.34 -15.11 -11.93
N TRP A 932 -29.03 -15.00 -10.79
CA TRP A 932 -29.24 -16.11 -9.85
C TRP A 932 -30.65 -16.69 -9.90
N ALA A 933 -30.81 -17.91 -9.42
CA ALA A 933 -32.11 -18.53 -9.14
C ALA A 933 -32.49 -18.32 -7.67
N VAL A 934 -33.79 -18.38 -7.38
CA VAL A 934 -34.35 -18.40 -6.01
C VAL A 934 -34.88 -19.80 -5.68
N PRO A 935 -35.12 -20.14 -4.40
CA PRO A 935 -35.76 -21.39 -4.04
C PRO A 935 -37.16 -21.50 -4.65
N THR A 936 -37.46 -22.65 -5.22
CA THR A 936 -38.78 -22.99 -5.76
C THR A 936 -39.18 -24.37 -5.27
N GLU A 937 -40.49 -24.65 -5.24
CA GLU A 937 -40.99 -25.98 -4.88
C GLU A 937 -40.45 -27.04 -5.85
N GLY A 938 -39.89 -28.12 -5.31
CA GLY A 938 -39.21 -29.16 -6.11
C GLY A 938 -37.89 -28.71 -6.77
N GLY A 939 -37.43 -27.49 -6.49
CA GLY A 939 -36.21 -26.91 -7.04
C GLY A 939 -34.92 -27.49 -6.43
N SER A 940 -33.78 -27.18 -7.04
CA SER A 940 -32.49 -27.75 -6.63
C SER A 940 -32.00 -27.32 -5.24
N SER A 941 -32.62 -26.30 -4.62
CA SER A 941 -32.37 -25.87 -3.24
C SER A 941 -32.85 -26.86 -2.19
N GLY A 942 -33.67 -27.85 -2.56
CA GLY A 942 -34.47 -28.55 -1.58
C GLY A 942 -35.54 -27.65 -0.97
N HIS A 943 -36.06 -28.05 0.19
CA HIS A 943 -37.31 -27.52 0.75
C HIS A 943 -37.11 -26.46 1.83
N TYR A 944 -35.90 -26.32 2.36
CA TYR A 944 -35.71 -25.62 3.63
C TYR A 944 -34.89 -24.32 3.54
N PHE A 945 -34.34 -23.96 2.38
CA PHE A 945 -33.69 -22.65 2.18
C PHE A 945 -34.69 -21.50 2.38
N SER A 946 -34.22 -20.38 2.94
CA SER A 946 -35.07 -19.21 3.18
C SER A 946 -35.55 -18.53 1.90
N ALA A 947 -36.58 -17.69 1.98
CA ALA A 947 -37.11 -16.95 0.83
C ALA A 947 -36.09 -15.98 0.20
N HIS A 948 -35.12 -15.47 0.97
CA HIS A 948 -34.06 -14.58 0.46
C HIS A 948 -32.82 -15.34 -0.02
N SER A 949 -32.88 -16.67 -0.01
CA SER A 949 -31.78 -17.48 -0.52
C SER A 949 -31.68 -17.35 -2.04
N PHE A 950 -30.48 -17.59 -2.56
CA PHE A 950 -30.22 -17.59 -3.99
C PHE A 950 -29.15 -18.61 -4.34
N GLY A 951 -29.19 -19.11 -5.57
CA GLY A 951 -28.29 -20.17 -5.97
C GLY A 951 -28.23 -20.36 -7.49
N HIS A 952 -27.36 -21.27 -7.90
CA HIS A 952 -27.22 -21.65 -9.29
C HIS A 952 -26.70 -23.10 -9.37
N THR A 953 -27.13 -23.83 -10.40
CA THR A 953 -26.64 -25.19 -10.69
C THR A 953 -25.72 -25.20 -11.89
N GLY A 954 -24.74 -26.11 -11.89
CA GLY A 954 -23.91 -26.38 -13.05
C GLY A 954 -24.26 -27.67 -13.78
N PHE A 955 -24.04 -27.68 -15.10
CA PHE A 955 -24.39 -28.81 -15.96
C PHE A 955 -23.59 -30.06 -15.63
N THR A 956 -22.32 -29.89 -15.27
CA THR A 956 -21.38 -30.94 -14.84
C THR A 956 -21.71 -31.55 -13.47
N GLY A 957 -22.78 -31.07 -12.81
CA GLY A 957 -23.27 -31.59 -11.54
C GLY A 957 -22.86 -30.77 -10.33
N THR A 958 -22.36 -29.56 -10.55
CA THR A 958 -21.97 -28.62 -9.48
C THR A 958 -23.18 -27.78 -9.01
N SER A 959 -23.15 -27.18 -7.83
CA SER A 959 -24.16 -26.20 -7.39
C SER A 959 -23.64 -25.30 -6.28
N ILE A 960 -24.17 -24.08 -6.23
CA ILE A 960 -23.99 -23.12 -5.15
C ILE A 960 -25.38 -22.71 -4.68
N TRP A 961 -25.61 -22.75 -3.37
CA TRP A 961 -26.78 -22.14 -2.71
C TRP A 961 -26.32 -21.34 -1.50
N ILE A 962 -26.85 -20.13 -1.35
CA ILE A 962 -26.49 -19.17 -0.31
C ILE A 962 -27.78 -18.69 0.37
N ASP A 963 -27.79 -18.72 1.70
CA ASP A 963 -28.89 -18.28 2.57
C ASP A 963 -28.38 -17.14 3.47
N PRO A 964 -28.62 -15.87 3.10
CA PRO A 964 -28.20 -14.72 3.90
C PRO A 964 -28.86 -14.66 5.28
N ASP A 965 -30.11 -15.11 5.39
CA ASP A 965 -30.88 -15.07 6.65
C ASP A 965 -30.27 -16.00 7.70
N ARG A 966 -29.68 -17.12 7.25
CA ARG A 966 -29.06 -18.13 8.12
C ARG A 966 -27.54 -18.06 8.16
N GLN A 967 -26.91 -17.15 7.40
CA GLN A 967 -25.46 -17.08 7.22
C GLN A 967 -24.87 -18.42 6.78
N LEU A 968 -25.50 -19.04 5.78
CA LEU A 968 -25.20 -20.39 5.29
C LEU A 968 -24.88 -20.36 3.79
N PHE A 969 -23.92 -21.17 3.36
CA PHE A 969 -23.80 -21.55 1.96
C PHE A 969 -23.49 -23.04 1.81
N VAL A 970 -23.87 -23.61 0.68
CA VAL A 970 -23.54 -24.98 0.28
C VAL A 970 -22.97 -24.96 -1.14
N VAL A 971 -21.74 -25.42 -1.28
CA VAL A 971 -21.07 -25.66 -2.57
C VAL A 971 -20.92 -27.16 -2.76
N LEU A 972 -21.51 -27.70 -3.81
CA LEU A 972 -21.30 -29.08 -4.24
C LEU A 972 -20.56 -29.06 -5.57
N LEU A 973 -19.39 -29.69 -5.64
CA LEU A 973 -18.66 -29.90 -6.88
C LEU A 973 -18.63 -31.39 -7.21
N THR A 974 -19.02 -31.75 -8.43
CA THR A 974 -19.01 -33.12 -8.92
C THR A 974 -18.63 -33.12 -10.40
N ASN A 975 -18.35 -34.30 -10.94
CA ASN A 975 -18.23 -34.54 -12.37
C ASN A 975 -19.32 -35.52 -12.82
N ARG A 976 -20.59 -35.19 -12.54
CA ARG A 976 -21.74 -36.05 -12.81
C ARG A 976 -21.71 -36.58 -14.23
N VAL A 977 -21.39 -35.74 -15.22
CA VAL A 977 -21.35 -36.06 -16.66
C VAL A 977 -20.32 -37.13 -17.03
N HIS A 978 -19.53 -37.64 -16.09
CA HIS A 978 -18.62 -38.74 -16.31
C HIS A 978 -19.33 -40.10 -16.11
N PRO A 979 -19.20 -41.06 -17.04
CA PRO A 979 -18.55 -40.93 -18.36
C PRO A 979 -19.46 -40.28 -19.43
N THR A 980 -20.76 -40.14 -19.16
CA THR A 980 -21.77 -39.78 -20.16
C THR A 980 -22.81 -38.78 -19.62
N ARG A 981 -23.24 -37.79 -20.41
CA ARG A 981 -24.15 -36.72 -19.98
C ARG A 981 -25.62 -37.14 -19.72
N GLU A 982 -25.99 -38.36 -20.04
CA GLU A 982 -27.37 -38.89 -19.96
C GLU A 982 -27.82 -39.20 -18.53
N ASN A 983 -26.90 -39.39 -17.58
CA ASN A 983 -27.31 -39.66 -16.19
C ASN A 983 -27.85 -38.39 -15.50
N THR A 984 -29.08 -38.44 -15.01
CA THR A 984 -29.78 -37.29 -14.41
C THR A 984 -29.92 -37.36 -12.90
N LYS A 985 -29.32 -38.38 -12.25
CA LYS A 985 -29.48 -38.66 -10.80
C LYS A 985 -29.10 -37.47 -9.92
N ILE A 986 -28.22 -36.58 -10.40
CA ILE A 986 -27.81 -35.37 -9.68
C ILE A 986 -28.99 -34.46 -9.27
N GLN A 987 -30.10 -34.46 -10.03
CA GLN A 987 -31.27 -33.66 -9.71
C GLN A 987 -31.84 -34.01 -8.34
N LYS A 988 -32.00 -35.31 -8.07
CA LYS A 988 -32.45 -35.84 -6.77
C LYS A 988 -31.42 -35.64 -5.68
N VAL A 989 -30.13 -35.88 -5.98
CA VAL A 989 -29.04 -35.75 -5.00
C VAL A 989 -28.93 -34.34 -4.45
N ARG A 990 -29.10 -33.29 -5.28
CA ARG A 990 -29.06 -31.90 -4.82
C ARG A 990 -30.15 -31.60 -3.79
N VAL A 991 -31.39 -32.04 -4.05
CA VAL A 991 -32.52 -31.86 -3.13
C VAL A 991 -32.23 -32.55 -1.80
N GLU A 992 -31.87 -33.84 -1.84
CA GLU A 992 -31.59 -34.62 -0.62
C GLU A 992 -30.40 -34.07 0.18
N LEU A 993 -29.35 -33.60 -0.52
CA LEU A 993 -28.17 -33.01 0.12
C LEU A 993 -28.53 -31.74 0.87
N HIS A 994 -29.19 -30.80 0.19
CA HIS A 994 -29.53 -29.51 0.80
C HIS A 994 -30.48 -29.69 1.97
N ASP A 995 -31.46 -30.59 1.86
CA ASP A 995 -32.34 -30.94 2.97
C ASP A 995 -31.57 -31.55 4.15
N ALA A 996 -30.63 -32.47 3.87
CA ALA A 996 -29.80 -33.08 4.91
C ALA A 996 -28.88 -32.07 5.61
N VAL A 997 -28.32 -31.09 4.89
CA VAL A 997 -27.55 -29.99 5.50
C VAL A 997 -28.44 -29.15 6.41
N MET A 998 -29.65 -28.81 5.95
CA MET A 998 -30.59 -28.01 6.73
C MET A 998 -31.07 -28.73 8.00
N GLN A 999 -31.34 -30.02 7.92
CA GLN A 999 -31.66 -30.86 9.07
C GLN A 999 -30.47 -31.00 10.03
N ALA A 1000 -29.26 -31.23 9.49
CA ALA A 1000 -28.03 -31.34 10.28
C ALA A 1000 -27.75 -30.08 11.11
N LEU A 1001 -28.05 -28.90 10.57
CA LEU A 1001 -27.89 -27.61 11.24
C LEU A 1001 -29.11 -27.20 12.09
N GLY A 1002 -30.13 -28.06 12.21
CA GLY A 1002 -31.28 -27.85 13.06
C GLY A 1002 -32.33 -26.87 12.51
N PHE A 1003 -32.30 -26.56 11.21
CA PHE A 1003 -33.29 -25.69 10.58
C PHE A 1003 -34.54 -26.42 10.09
N ALA A 1004 -34.52 -27.75 10.13
CA ALA A 1004 -35.65 -28.60 9.80
C ALA A 1004 -35.65 -29.84 10.70
N THR A 1005 -36.84 -30.30 11.10
CA THR A 1005 -36.99 -31.61 11.75
C THR A 1005 -36.96 -32.70 10.68
N ALA A 1006 -36.26 -33.81 10.97
CA ALA A 1006 -36.36 -35.00 10.14
C ALA A 1006 -37.81 -35.48 10.20
N THR A 1007 -38.56 -35.32 9.11
CA THR A 1007 -39.84 -36.00 8.99
C THR A 1007 -39.55 -37.50 9.04
N ALA A 1008 -40.14 -38.18 10.03
CA ALA A 1008 -40.13 -39.64 10.08
C ALA A 1008 -40.68 -40.14 8.74
N ARG A 1009 -39.80 -40.68 7.89
CA ARG A 1009 -40.19 -41.34 6.65
C ARG A 1009 -40.59 -42.77 6.93
#